data_AF-A0A2N9NY33-F1
#
_entry.id   AF-A0A2N9NY33-F1
#
_cell.length_a   1.000
_cell.length_b   1.000
_cell.length_c   1.000
_cell.angle_alpha   90.00
_cell.angle_beta   90.00
_cell.angle_gamma   90.00
#
_symmetry.space_group_name_H-M   'P 1'
#
loop_
_entity.id
_entity.type
_entity.pdbx_description
1 polymer ?
#
loop_
_entity_poly.entity_id
_entity_poly.type
_entity_poly.pdbx_seq_one_letter_code
_entity_poly.pdbx_strand_id
1 'polypeptide(L)'
;MKRNAVLPATAQARFSYRVSFFAAVLSALVLLGPRTAHGQPVYYSNNTNYIGNSLAVTNGASDSTSPFVILGEYNPAGPSATSSARLPIGTIGNVRFYGQNYNFTLYVLSLVASGPNANEQTFRVVASQSFSGSAATLGVQILPVSGFTVSAGEVLAFAGTGPWYPQNTNDAPNSDATYEDSTQSGSFAATPPGGPGSQFTVGKHPDTQATYQYVSDVHGNQGRAYAIGVEVSWATEWGTIDFGYVPVGTTNTSSGYAWGGGSWNGTQLVMTVENFIGPDAAEFSTSPNYAGDTLDYGQSYPFSLSFTPAAAGFASATLTNYEVPSPPFGAAVAQLHGFGIPSARPASGPIVPELAPLQTAMLNYLDAHQFEAGTIALMNDSRLVLREGYGWRDTNFTTVIHPDNLFRLASVSKMLTASAITKLVDEGHISTSTLVYDYLGIPPWGGVLGDSRIQNITVAMLLNHSGGWDRNTSPVGDPPFDTIEISSDMNLDYPAAPTNVISWMFSKPLDFTPGTTNVYSNFGYQILGRVIEKASGKRYIDYIQQDLLGNAGISNSLGFLNVIQARSRPRDLSPWEIWYADIPALDPLGPSAVDYPTPLQAQWAYGGGYYESFDSFGGISASAIGLCNYLLKYWEGGDQRVQGEYYGWDYIFYGSLPGVTSVLYQEITQTPSSTNGVEFAALFNERDNDPNDNGEAETVIVEATDQISSWPTNGGGAIQWGTPVASVASSSGSLTVNLVRSGPATLPVKVSYTTYSLTADSSDYTPISGIVSFGAAQTNAPVTVSILNNGSPGPAKQFSLELISASGGAWLGSQLSCVVTITTTILPPLAVQRVLPDSVVVSWADTGSYTLQSNSDLSSSSWSTYGGTITTANGTNSVTITPPSGRLFFRLRSP
;
A
#
# COMPACT_ATOMS: atom_id res chain seq x y z
N MET A 1 -0.30 3.91 38.18
CA MET A 1 -0.13 2.88 39.24
C MET A 1 -1.23 2.97 40.29
N LYS A 2 -2.13 1.97 40.36
CA LYS A 2 -2.81 1.52 41.59
C LYS A 2 -3.40 0.12 41.30
N ARG A 3 -2.86 -0.93 41.92
CA ARG A 3 -3.57 -2.20 42.16
C ARG A 3 -3.05 -2.85 43.44
N ASN A 4 -3.99 -3.18 44.32
CA ASN A 4 -3.79 -4.17 45.38
C ASN A 4 -4.17 -5.54 44.79
N ALA A 5 -3.22 -6.46 44.72
CA ALA A 5 -3.49 -7.90 44.71
C ALA A 5 -2.26 -8.63 45.26
N VAL A 6 -2.48 -9.52 46.23
CA VAL A 6 -1.45 -10.31 46.92
C VAL A 6 -1.09 -11.51 46.05
N LEU A 7 0.19 -11.62 45.66
CA LEU A 7 0.74 -12.75 44.89
C LEU A 7 1.61 -13.67 45.80
N PRO A 8 1.66 -14.99 45.54
CA PRO A 8 2.47 -15.94 46.29
C PRO A 8 3.99 -15.72 46.12
N ALA A 9 4.80 -16.21 47.08
CA ALA A 9 6.21 -15.84 47.26
C ALA A 9 7.15 -16.07 46.06
N THR A 10 6.87 -17.05 45.19
CA THR A 10 7.63 -17.26 43.93
C THR A 10 7.37 -16.19 42.88
N ALA A 11 6.21 -15.52 42.92
CA ALA A 11 5.89 -14.38 42.07
C ALA A 11 6.44 -13.04 42.63
N GLN A 12 6.79 -12.97 43.92
CA GLN A 12 7.48 -11.81 44.49
C GLN A 12 8.94 -11.70 44.04
N ALA A 13 9.65 -12.82 43.88
CA ALA A 13 10.99 -12.82 43.28
C ALA A 13 10.96 -12.37 41.79
N ARG A 14 9.86 -12.68 41.08
CA ARG A 14 9.58 -12.21 39.71
C ARG A 14 9.18 -10.72 39.65
N PHE A 15 8.82 -10.11 40.78
CA PHE A 15 8.40 -8.70 40.87
C PHE A 15 9.57 -7.72 40.80
N SER A 16 10.75 -8.10 41.32
CA SER A 16 11.98 -7.30 41.21
C SER A 16 12.52 -7.22 39.78
N TYR A 17 12.16 -8.16 38.92
CA TYR A 17 12.48 -8.16 37.48
C TYR A 17 11.77 -7.02 36.72
N ARG A 18 10.63 -6.56 37.25
CA ARG A 18 9.63 -5.76 36.50
C ARG A 18 9.72 -4.25 36.73
N VAL A 19 10.34 -3.80 37.81
CA VAL A 19 10.46 -2.36 38.12
C VAL A 19 11.61 -1.70 37.33
N SER A 20 12.64 -2.46 36.97
CA SER A 20 13.82 -1.92 36.27
C SER A 20 13.65 -1.81 34.74
N PHE A 21 12.78 -2.62 34.13
CA PHE A 21 12.41 -2.45 32.71
C PHE A 21 11.61 -1.13 32.50
N PHE A 22 10.80 -0.77 33.49
CA PHE A 22 10.01 0.47 33.50
C PHE A 22 10.84 1.75 33.63
N ALA A 23 12.00 1.71 34.30
CA ALA A 23 12.82 2.91 34.52
C ALA A 23 13.61 3.35 33.26
N ALA A 24 13.94 2.42 32.37
CA ALA A 24 14.72 2.72 31.16
C ALA A 24 13.86 3.38 30.05
N VAL A 25 12.58 3.03 29.96
CA VAL A 25 11.64 3.63 29.00
C VAL A 25 11.11 4.99 29.49
N LEU A 26 10.96 5.18 30.81
CA LEU A 26 10.47 6.44 31.38
C LEU A 26 11.53 7.55 31.44
N SER A 27 12.83 7.24 31.37
CA SER A 27 13.91 8.23 31.52
C SER A 27 14.21 9.03 30.24
N ALA A 28 13.51 8.77 29.14
CA ALA A 28 13.49 9.63 27.96
C ALA A 28 12.31 10.64 27.97
N LEU A 29 11.44 10.59 29.00
CA LEU A 29 10.33 11.52 29.15
C LEU A 29 10.47 12.35 30.45
N VAL A 30 10.46 13.68 30.27
CA VAL A 30 10.19 14.75 31.25
C VAL A 30 11.42 15.45 31.87
N LEU A 31 11.66 16.67 31.37
CA LEU A 31 12.14 17.82 32.16
C LEU A 31 11.46 19.14 31.66
N LEU A 32 10.27 19.42 32.26
CA LEU A 32 9.64 20.73 32.63
C LEU A 32 9.34 21.79 31.53
N GLY A 33 8.18 22.46 31.42
CA GLY A 33 7.08 22.80 32.36
C GLY A 33 5.84 23.40 31.65
N PRO A 34 4.99 24.22 32.32
CA PRO A 34 3.52 24.11 32.31
C PRO A 34 2.78 24.69 31.09
N ARG A 35 1.57 24.14 30.89
CA ARG A 35 0.52 24.61 29.97
C ARG A 35 0.31 26.14 30.04
N THR A 36 0.31 26.76 28.87
CA THR A 36 -0.51 27.93 28.56
C THR A 36 -1.38 27.60 27.34
N ALA A 37 -2.67 27.86 27.47
CA ALA A 37 -3.64 27.75 26.38
C ALA A 37 -3.32 28.71 25.23
N HIS A 38 -3.85 28.37 24.05
CA HIS A 38 -3.87 29.12 22.77
C HIS A 38 -2.73 28.82 21.78
N GLY A 39 -3.14 28.19 20.67
CA GLY A 39 -2.37 28.00 19.44
C GLY A 39 -2.92 26.81 18.67
N GLN A 40 -4.05 26.99 17.98
CA GLN A 40 -4.51 26.05 16.95
C GLN A 40 -3.39 25.89 15.90
N PRO A 41 -3.05 24.68 15.45
CA PRO A 41 -2.20 24.53 14.27
C PRO A 41 -2.94 25.14 13.08
N VAL A 42 -2.30 26.13 12.45
CA VAL A 42 -2.74 26.70 11.19
C VAL A 42 -2.57 25.60 10.14
N TYR A 43 -3.67 25.08 9.60
CA TYR A 43 -3.68 24.27 8.40
C TYR A 43 -3.08 25.11 7.25
N TYR A 44 -1.93 24.69 6.72
CA TYR A 44 -1.49 25.17 5.41
C TYR A 44 -2.28 24.39 4.35
N SER A 45 -3.42 24.93 3.93
CA SER A 45 -4.13 24.44 2.74
C SER A 45 -3.33 24.81 1.48
N ASN A 46 -3.24 23.84 0.56
CA ASN A 46 -2.63 23.92 -0.77
C ASN A 46 -2.82 25.28 -1.47
N ASN A 47 -1.73 26.05 -1.61
CA ASN A 47 -1.70 27.32 -2.33
C ASN A 47 -1.58 27.08 -3.85
N THR A 48 -2.65 27.32 -4.61
CA THR A 48 -2.53 27.46 -6.08
C THR A 48 -2.43 28.94 -6.47
N ASN A 49 -1.29 29.34 -7.05
CA ASN A 49 -1.09 30.67 -7.64
C ASN A 49 -1.54 30.63 -9.11
N TYR A 50 -2.47 31.50 -9.52
CA TYR A 50 -2.93 31.58 -10.91
C TYR A 50 -2.37 32.83 -11.60
N ILE A 51 -1.84 32.67 -12.82
CA ILE A 51 -1.47 33.75 -13.73
C ILE A 51 -2.66 33.97 -14.69
N GLY A 52 -2.97 35.21 -15.06
CA GLY A 52 -4.10 35.54 -15.93
C GLY A 52 -3.69 36.41 -17.12
N ASN A 53 -4.42 36.30 -18.23
CA ASN A 53 -4.18 37.09 -19.43
C ASN A 53 -5.07 38.33 -19.46
N SER A 54 -4.48 39.45 -19.83
CA SER A 54 -5.09 40.78 -19.88
C SER A 54 -5.88 41.00 -21.19
N LEU A 55 -7.12 41.48 -21.12
CA LEU A 55 -8.01 41.77 -22.26
C LEU A 55 -8.29 43.28 -22.39
N ALA A 56 -8.23 43.81 -23.61
CA ALA A 56 -8.55 45.21 -23.93
C ALA A 56 -9.98 45.37 -24.46
N VAL A 57 -10.56 46.57 -24.40
CA VAL A 57 -11.90 46.87 -24.98
C VAL A 57 -11.80 47.28 -26.46
N THR A 58 -12.95 47.30 -27.16
CA THR A 58 -13.03 47.73 -28.55
C THR A 58 -12.47 49.15 -28.73
N ASN A 59 -11.52 49.29 -29.65
CA ASN A 59 -10.81 50.53 -30.04
C ASN A 59 -9.58 50.92 -29.20
N GLY A 60 -8.64 49.99 -29.04
CA GLY A 60 -7.19 50.25 -28.95
C GLY A 60 -6.77 51.43 -28.07
N ALA A 61 -7.30 51.52 -26.84
CA ALA A 61 -6.75 52.45 -25.87
C ALA A 61 -5.29 52.06 -25.61
N SER A 62 -4.39 53.04 -25.65
CA SER A 62 -2.96 52.85 -25.37
C SER A 62 -2.73 52.11 -24.04
N ASP A 63 -1.53 51.54 -23.86
CA ASP A 63 -1.04 50.77 -22.68
C ASP A 63 -1.22 51.44 -21.30
N SER A 64 -1.87 52.60 -21.27
CA SER A 64 -2.35 53.35 -20.13
C SER A 64 -3.75 52.94 -19.63
N THR A 65 -4.36 51.80 -20.01
CA THR A 65 -5.66 51.37 -19.44
C THR A 65 -5.64 49.95 -18.85
N SER A 66 -6.27 49.76 -17.67
CA SER A 66 -6.27 48.47 -16.95
C SER A 66 -7.15 47.42 -17.66
N PRO A 67 -6.65 46.22 -17.93
CA PRO A 67 -7.39 45.16 -18.61
C PRO A 67 -8.39 44.39 -17.73
N PHE A 68 -9.44 43.85 -18.35
CA PHE A 68 -10.25 42.75 -17.81
C PHE A 68 -9.43 41.46 -17.93
N VAL A 69 -9.32 40.66 -16.88
CA VAL A 69 -8.37 39.52 -16.83
C VAL A 69 -9.12 38.21 -16.66
N ILE A 70 -8.91 37.24 -17.55
CA ILE A 70 -9.39 35.86 -17.39
C ILE A 70 -8.20 34.98 -16.97
N LEU A 71 -8.38 34.14 -15.93
CA LEU A 71 -7.32 33.29 -15.36
C LEU A 71 -7.08 32.02 -16.21
N GLY A 72 -5.82 31.63 -16.47
CA GLY A 72 -5.44 30.40 -17.19
C GLY A 72 -3.91 30.22 -17.41
N GLU A 73 -3.43 28.99 -17.63
CA GLU A 73 -2.00 28.70 -17.91
C GLU A 73 -1.51 29.39 -19.19
N TYR A 74 -0.26 29.87 -19.17
CA TYR A 74 0.41 30.61 -20.24
C TYR A 74 0.69 29.70 -21.46
N ASN A 75 0.14 30.06 -22.64
CA ASN A 75 0.58 29.54 -23.94
C ASN A 75 1.27 30.65 -24.75
N PRO A 76 2.58 30.56 -25.05
CA PRO A 76 3.30 31.59 -25.79
C PRO A 76 2.85 31.77 -27.26
N ALA A 77 1.99 30.90 -27.80
CA ALA A 77 1.38 31.06 -29.13
C ALA A 77 0.04 31.83 -29.13
N GLY A 78 -0.38 32.36 -27.97
CA GLY A 78 -1.68 33.00 -27.76
C GLY A 78 -2.75 32.00 -27.28
N PRO A 79 -3.88 32.48 -26.73
CA PRO A 79 -4.91 31.61 -26.19
C PRO A 79 -5.55 30.76 -27.30
N SER A 80 -5.53 29.45 -27.10
CA SER A 80 -6.40 28.49 -27.79
C SER A 80 -7.71 28.41 -27.01
N ALA A 81 -8.84 28.15 -27.68
CA ALA A 81 -10.15 27.92 -27.04
C ALA A 81 -10.16 26.77 -26.00
N THR A 82 -9.04 26.07 -25.83
CA THR A 82 -8.82 24.97 -24.88
C THR A 82 -7.92 25.34 -23.69
N SER A 83 -7.40 26.57 -23.58
CA SER A 83 -6.52 26.99 -22.47
C SER A 83 -7.28 27.65 -21.30
N SER A 84 -8.56 27.33 -21.12
CA SER A 84 -9.28 27.62 -19.88
C SER A 84 -9.00 26.50 -18.88
N ALA A 85 -8.29 26.82 -17.80
CA ALA A 85 -8.28 25.92 -16.65
C ALA A 85 -9.72 25.86 -16.12
N ARG A 86 -10.40 24.73 -16.33
CA ARG A 86 -11.73 24.50 -15.74
C ARG A 86 -11.52 24.34 -14.25
N LEU A 87 -12.10 25.24 -13.46
CA LEU A 87 -12.05 25.10 -12.01
C LEU A 87 -13.00 23.97 -11.59
N PRO A 88 -12.63 23.13 -10.61
CA PRO A 88 -13.52 22.15 -10.03
C PRO A 88 -14.76 22.80 -9.42
N ILE A 89 -15.85 22.03 -9.29
CA ILE A 89 -17.08 22.48 -8.62
C ILE A 89 -16.74 22.85 -7.17
N GLY A 90 -17.15 24.04 -6.73
CA GLY A 90 -16.83 24.47 -5.37
C GLY A 90 -17.40 25.82 -4.97
N THR A 91 -17.21 26.16 -3.70
CA THR A 91 -17.51 27.48 -3.16
C THR A 91 -16.22 28.26 -3.00
N ILE A 92 -16.22 29.54 -3.39
CA ILE A 92 -15.07 30.41 -3.18
C ILE A 92 -15.16 30.98 -1.76
N GLY A 93 -14.14 30.72 -0.94
CA GLY A 93 -14.08 31.15 0.46
C GLY A 93 -13.45 32.53 0.63
N ASN A 94 -12.22 32.72 0.11
CA ASN A 94 -11.49 33.98 0.23
C ASN A 94 -10.74 34.33 -1.06
N VAL A 95 -10.56 35.61 -1.32
CA VAL A 95 -9.55 36.14 -2.26
C VAL A 95 -8.31 36.54 -1.47
N ARG A 96 -7.13 36.11 -1.91
CA ARG A 96 -5.84 36.44 -1.29
C ARG A 96 -4.90 37.12 -2.29
N PHE A 97 -4.26 38.22 -1.89
CA PHE A 97 -3.23 38.89 -2.68
C PHE A 97 -2.28 39.67 -1.78
N TYR A 98 -1.11 40.06 -2.27
CA TYR A 98 -0.17 40.91 -1.54
C TYR A 98 -0.22 42.36 -2.05
N GLY A 99 -0.42 43.33 -1.15
CA GLY A 99 -0.32 44.77 -1.44
C GLY A 99 -1.36 45.63 -0.71
N GLN A 100 -1.51 46.90 -1.12
CA GLN A 100 -2.43 47.89 -0.52
C GLN A 100 -3.17 48.71 -1.60
N ASN A 101 -4.24 49.46 -1.27
CA ASN A 101 -4.99 50.31 -2.24
C ASN A 101 -5.56 49.54 -3.45
N TYR A 102 -6.54 48.67 -3.22
CA TYR A 102 -7.17 47.84 -4.24
C TYR A 102 -8.63 48.26 -4.50
N ASN A 103 -9.08 48.12 -5.75
CA ASN A 103 -10.48 48.31 -6.15
C ASN A 103 -10.80 47.46 -7.39
N PHE A 104 -11.25 46.23 -7.19
CA PHE A 104 -11.52 45.28 -8.28
C PHE A 104 -12.80 44.48 -8.04
N THR A 105 -13.34 43.89 -9.11
CA THR A 105 -14.49 42.99 -9.07
C THR A 105 -14.07 41.61 -9.56
N LEU A 106 -14.37 40.57 -8.77
CA LEU A 106 -14.24 39.16 -9.13
C LEU A 106 -15.50 38.71 -9.87
N TYR A 107 -15.34 37.92 -10.93
CA TYR A 107 -16.41 37.38 -11.77
C TYR A 107 -16.31 35.86 -11.92
N VAL A 108 -17.46 35.19 -11.91
CA VAL A 108 -17.64 33.83 -12.47
C VAL A 108 -18.30 33.96 -13.83
N LEU A 109 -17.75 33.30 -14.84
CA LEU A 109 -18.24 33.35 -16.22
C LEU A 109 -18.60 31.95 -16.72
N SER A 110 -19.75 31.82 -17.38
CA SER A 110 -20.11 30.62 -18.13
C SER A 110 -19.96 30.88 -19.63
N LEU A 111 -19.40 29.91 -20.36
CA LEU A 111 -19.37 29.95 -21.82
C LEU A 111 -20.79 29.67 -22.35
N VAL A 112 -21.33 30.60 -23.12
CA VAL A 112 -22.71 30.51 -23.65
C VAL A 112 -22.71 29.84 -25.02
N ALA A 113 -21.82 30.27 -25.91
CA ALA A 113 -21.69 29.80 -27.28
C ALA A 113 -20.38 30.29 -27.90
N SER A 114 -20.01 29.72 -29.06
CA SER A 114 -19.17 30.45 -30.02
C SER A 114 -19.87 31.77 -30.36
N GLY A 115 -19.12 32.86 -30.43
CA GLY A 115 -19.65 34.19 -30.67
C GLY A 115 -20.34 34.33 -32.03
N PRO A 116 -21.03 35.45 -32.27
CA PRO A 116 -21.75 35.70 -33.53
C PRO A 116 -20.83 35.74 -34.76
N ASN A 117 -19.52 35.95 -34.57
CA ASN A 117 -18.50 35.92 -35.62
C ASN A 117 -17.45 34.80 -35.40
N ALA A 118 -16.73 34.45 -36.46
CA ALA A 118 -15.67 33.43 -36.41
C ALA A 118 -14.54 33.84 -35.45
N ASN A 119 -14.16 32.94 -34.54
CA ASN A 119 -13.12 33.14 -33.50
C ASN A 119 -13.50 34.06 -32.32
N GLU A 120 -14.79 34.35 -32.12
CA GLU A 120 -15.29 34.97 -30.88
C GLU A 120 -15.85 33.92 -29.91
N GLN A 121 -15.86 34.25 -28.62
CA GLN A 121 -16.57 33.49 -27.58
C GLN A 121 -17.51 34.42 -26.82
N THR A 122 -18.75 33.96 -26.58
CA THR A 122 -19.71 34.71 -25.77
C THR A 122 -19.73 34.14 -24.36
N PHE A 123 -19.44 34.99 -23.38
CA PHE A 123 -19.53 34.65 -21.96
C PHE A 123 -20.75 35.30 -21.32
N ARG A 124 -21.32 34.64 -20.31
CA ARG A 124 -22.33 35.20 -19.41
C ARG A 124 -21.75 35.32 -18.01
N VAL A 125 -21.94 36.47 -17.37
CA VAL A 125 -21.61 36.66 -15.95
C VAL A 125 -22.59 35.83 -15.12
N VAL A 126 -22.07 34.89 -14.34
CA VAL A 126 -22.83 34.03 -13.44
C VAL A 126 -22.93 34.68 -12.06
N ALA A 127 -21.81 35.18 -11.55
CA ALA A 127 -21.72 35.91 -10.30
C ALA A 127 -20.65 37.01 -10.38
N SER A 128 -20.81 38.09 -9.62
CA SER A 128 -19.83 39.18 -9.50
C SER A 128 -19.75 39.71 -8.06
N GLN A 129 -18.57 39.92 -7.49
CA GLN A 129 -18.38 40.55 -6.18
C GLN A 129 -17.24 41.57 -6.23
N SER A 130 -17.51 42.79 -5.77
CA SER A 130 -16.56 43.90 -5.77
C SER A 130 -15.85 44.05 -4.43
N PHE A 131 -14.57 44.40 -4.49
CA PHE A 131 -13.68 44.61 -3.36
C PHE A 131 -12.99 45.96 -3.52
N SER A 132 -13.05 46.81 -2.49
CA SER A 132 -12.30 48.06 -2.44
C SER A 132 -11.74 48.29 -1.04
N GLY A 133 -10.49 48.72 -0.93
CA GLY A 133 -9.87 49.00 0.37
C GLY A 133 -8.48 49.62 0.26
N SER A 134 -8.09 50.33 1.32
CA SER A 134 -6.76 50.92 1.50
C SER A 134 -6.20 50.37 2.81
N ALA A 135 -5.19 49.50 2.72
CA ALA A 135 -4.49 49.00 3.89
C ALA A 135 -3.42 50.02 4.33
N ALA A 136 -3.26 50.22 5.64
CA ALA A 136 -2.32 51.20 6.20
C ALA A 136 -0.84 50.81 6.02
N THR A 137 -0.57 49.54 5.76
CA THR A 137 0.78 48.97 5.53
C THR A 137 0.71 47.88 4.47
N LEU A 138 1.80 47.74 3.73
CA LEU A 138 1.98 46.74 2.69
C LEU A 138 1.99 45.31 3.29
N GLY A 139 1.19 44.39 2.76
CA GLY A 139 1.10 43.01 3.26
C GLY A 139 0.08 42.15 2.54
N VAL A 140 -0.07 40.88 2.97
CA VAL A 140 -1.09 39.95 2.45
C VAL A 140 -2.49 40.42 2.88
N GLN A 141 -3.37 40.64 1.91
CA GLN A 141 -4.79 40.86 2.10
C GLN A 141 -5.55 39.54 1.91
N ILE A 142 -6.49 39.26 2.81
CA ILE A 142 -7.43 38.13 2.73
C ILE A 142 -8.83 38.72 2.79
N LEU A 143 -9.57 38.62 1.69
CA LEU A 143 -10.91 39.20 1.55
C LEU A 143 -11.94 38.07 1.47
N PRO A 144 -12.91 38.00 2.40
CA PRO A 144 -13.91 36.95 2.37
C PRO A 144 -14.86 37.11 1.20
N VAL A 145 -15.19 35.99 0.57
CA VAL A 145 -16.14 35.86 -0.53
C VAL A 145 -17.36 35.13 0.03
N SER A 146 -18.57 35.61 -0.27
CA SER A 146 -19.79 35.03 0.30
C SER A 146 -20.80 34.67 -0.77
N GLY A 147 -21.34 33.45 -0.72
CA GLY A 147 -22.38 32.98 -1.64
C GLY A 147 -21.92 32.80 -3.09
N PHE A 148 -20.62 32.62 -3.31
CA PHE A 148 -20.00 32.59 -4.64
C PHE A 148 -19.59 31.15 -4.98
N THR A 149 -20.28 30.54 -5.93
CA THR A 149 -20.08 29.15 -6.33
C THR A 149 -19.63 29.07 -7.79
N VAL A 150 -18.85 28.05 -8.12
CA VAL A 150 -18.38 27.76 -9.48
C VAL A 150 -18.84 26.36 -9.84
N SER A 151 -19.52 26.23 -10.98
CA SER A 151 -19.99 24.96 -11.54
C SER A 151 -19.01 24.40 -12.57
N ALA A 152 -19.15 23.11 -12.89
CA ALA A 152 -18.30 22.45 -13.87
C ALA A 152 -18.31 23.19 -15.21
N GLY A 153 -17.15 23.72 -15.59
CA GLY A 153 -16.92 24.38 -16.87
C GLY A 153 -17.10 25.90 -16.90
N GLU A 154 -17.30 26.52 -15.75
CA GLU A 154 -17.20 27.98 -15.56
C GLU A 154 -15.75 28.42 -15.35
N VAL A 155 -15.46 29.72 -15.54
CA VAL A 155 -14.11 30.31 -15.42
C VAL A 155 -14.13 31.58 -14.56
N LEU A 156 -13.00 31.91 -13.92
CA LEU A 156 -12.86 33.13 -13.11
C LEU A 156 -12.19 34.27 -13.89
N ALA A 157 -12.64 35.49 -13.59
CA ALA A 157 -12.09 36.71 -14.14
C ALA A 157 -12.08 37.87 -13.12
N PHE A 158 -11.24 38.88 -13.36
CA PHE A 158 -11.16 40.09 -12.55
C PHE A 158 -11.23 41.36 -13.42
N ALA A 159 -11.88 42.40 -12.91
CA ALA A 159 -11.87 43.74 -13.51
C ALA A 159 -11.63 44.83 -12.46
N GLY A 160 -10.67 45.73 -12.68
CA GLY A 160 -10.43 46.90 -11.83
C GLY A 160 -8.96 47.16 -11.54
N THR A 161 -8.67 47.94 -10.50
CA THR A 161 -7.32 48.27 -10.06
C THR A 161 -6.81 47.23 -9.05
N GLY A 162 -5.74 46.53 -9.40
CA GLY A 162 -5.05 45.59 -8.52
C GLY A 162 -4.34 46.28 -7.33
N PRO A 163 -3.82 45.51 -6.37
CA PRO A 163 -3.12 46.03 -5.21
C PRO A 163 -1.76 46.65 -5.56
N TRP A 164 -1.34 47.69 -4.84
CA TRP A 164 -0.03 48.38 -4.97
C TRP A 164 1.09 47.68 -4.19
N TYR A 165 2.27 47.57 -4.80
CA TYR A 165 3.53 47.04 -4.23
C TYR A 165 4.77 47.80 -4.76
N PRO A 166 5.74 48.21 -3.93
CA PRO A 166 6.99 48.85 -4.36
C PRO A 166 8.07 47.84 -4.78
N GLN A 167 8.67 48.01 -5.96
CA GLN A 167 9.79 47.17 -6.46
C GLN A 167 11.14 47.49 -5.79
N ASN A 168 12.00 46.48 -5.63
CA ASN A 168 13.39 46.64 -5.16
C ASN A 168 14.42 46.20 -6.23
N THR A 169 15.64 46.71 -6.17
CA THR A 169 16.69 46.52 -7.21
C THR A 169 17.26 45.10 -7.35
N ASN A 170 16.78 44.12 -6.57
CA ASN A 170 17.29 42.74 -6.57
C ASN A 170 16.28 41.70 -7.12
N ASP A 171 15.18 42.16 -7.71
CA ASP A 171 14.24 41.28 -8.38
C ASP A 171 14.89 40.71 -9.67
N ALA A 172 14.74 39.40 -9.91
CA ALA A 172 15.44 38.68 -10.95
C ALA A 172 15.08 39.19 -12.37
N PRO A 173 15.99 39.13 -13.35
CA PRO A 173 15.60 39.30 -14.76
C PRO A 173 14.54 38.24 -15.10
N ASN A 174 13.37 38.66 -15.57
CA ASN A 174 12.14 37.88 -15.80
C ASN A 174 11.20 37.67 -14.58
N SER A 175 11.32 38.46 -13.49
CA SER A 175 10.27 38.55 -12.45
C SER A 175 9.41 39.80 -12.60
N ASP A 176 8.93 40.04 -13.83
CA ASP A 176 8.07 41.17 -14.18
C ASP A 176 6.67 40.99 -13.59
N ALA A 177 6.45 41.59 -12.43
CA ALA A 177 5.16 42.19 -12.10
C ALA A 177 5.38 43.71 -12.09
N THR A 178 5.16 44.38 -13.22
CA THR A 178 5.16 45.84 -13.26
C THR A 178 3.89 46.42 -12.63
N TYR A 179 4.07 46.98 -11.43
CA TYR A 179 3.16 47.85 -10.69
C TYR A 179 3.60 49.32 -10.92
N GLU A 180 2.71 50.22 -11.35
CA GLU A 180 3.01 51.66 -11.36
C GLU A 180 2.47 52.36 -10.10
N ASP A 181 3.23 53.37 -9.67
CA ASP A 181 2.96 54.24 -8.53
C ASP A 181 1.62 54.99 -8.67
N SER A 182 0.72 54.81 -7.70
CA SER A 182 -0.59 55.48 -7.64
C SER A 182 -0.51 57.00 -7.43
N THR A 183 0.67 57.61 -7.39
CA THR A 183 0.82 59.07 -7.33
C THR A 183 0.61 59.77 -8.68
N GLN A 184 0.51 59.05 -9.81
CA GLN A 184 0.00 59.63 -11.05
C GLN A 184 -1.54 59.70 -11.03
N SER A 185 -2.06 60.92 -11.05
CA SER A 185 -3.47 61.26 -11.18
C SER A 185 -4.02 60.77 -12.53
N GLY A 186 -4.60 59.57 -12.55
CA GLY A 186 -5.34 59.00 -13.67
C GLY A 186 -5.81 57.59 -13.35
N SER A 187 -6.96 57.45 -12.69
CA SER A 187 -7.55 56.13 -12.41
C SER A 187 -7.97 55.44 -13.71
N PHE A 188 -7.37 54.30 -14.03
CA PHE A 188 -7.63 53.58 -15.28
C PHE A 188 -8.57 52.38 -15.04
N ALA A 189 -9.82 52.45 -15.52
CA ALA A 189 -10.82 51.40 -15.37
C ALA A 189 -11.35 50.92 -16.73
N ALA A 190 -11.26 49.62 -17.02
CA ALA A 190 -12.06 49.01 -18.09
C ALA A 190 -13.54 49.06 -17.73
N THR A 191 -14.42 49.22 -18.73
CA THR A 191 -15.87 49.05 -18.54
C THR A 191 -16.11 47.61 -18.08
N PRO A 192 -16.64 47.37 -16.87
CA PRO A 192 -16.84 46.02 -16.39
C PRO A 192 -17.94 45.31 -17.19
N PRO A 193 -17.86 43.99 -17.41
CA PRO A 193 -19.02 43.25 -17.89
C PRO A 193 -20.08 43.41 -16.80
N GLY A 194 -21.31 43.77 -17.17
CA GLY A 194 -22.36 44.09 -16.20
C GLY A 194 -22.61 43.00 -15.15
N GLY A 195 -23.58 43.21 -14.26
CA GLY A 195 -23.91 42.24 -13.20
C GLY A 195 -24.39 40.87 -13.72
N PRO A 196 -24.68 39.92 -12.81
CA PRO A 196 -25.14 38.57 -13.14
C PRO A 196 -26.23 38.55 -14.22
N GLY A 197 -26.05 37.69 -15.22
CA GLY A 197 -26.90 37.57 -16.40
C GLY A 197 -26.43 38.36 -17.62
N SER A 198 -25.52 39.33 -17.46
CA SER A 198 -24.96 40.09 -18.58
C SER A 198 -24.11 39.20 -19.50
N GLN A 199 -24.19 39.42 -20.81
CA GLN A 199 -23.37 38.73 -21.80
C GLN A 199 -22.43 39.69 -22.51
N PHE A 200 -21.25 39.20 -22.86
CA PHE A 200 -20.25 39.94 -23.63
C PHE A 200 -19.44 38.98 -24.50
N THR A 201 -18.87 39.52 -25.59
CA THR A 201 -18.04 38.75 -26.54
C THR A 201 -16.57 39.02 -26.33
N VAL A 202 -15.74 37.98 -26.45
CA VAL A 202 -14.27 38.08 -26.42
C VAL A 202 -13.71 37.54 -27.73
N GLY A 203 -12.93 38.36 -28.46
CA GLY A 203 -12.36 38.04 -29.78
C GLY A 203 -10.84 38.28 -29.84
N LYS A 204 -10.19 37.93 -30.95
CA LYS A 204 -8.73 38.11 -31.13
C LYS A 204 -8.42 39.53 -31.64
N HIS A 205 -7.50 40.27 -31.01
CA HIS A 205 -7.15 41.62 -31.49
C HIS A 205 -6.47 41.60 -32.88
N PRO A 206 -6.78 42.54 -33.79
CA PRO A 206 -7.87 43.53 -33.70
C PRO A 206 -9.20 42.92 -34.19
N ASP A 207 -10.22 42.94 -33.33
CA ASP A 207 -11.59 42.53 -33.68
C ASP A 207 -12.60 43.57 -33.23
N THR A 208 -12.97 44.46 -34.15
CA THR A 208 -13.88 45.58 -33.86
C THR A 208 -15.31 45.16 -33.53
N GLN A 209 -15.66 43.88 -33.62
CA GLN A 209 -16.99 43.37 -33.28
C GLN A 209 -17.05 42.70 -31.90
N ALA A 210 -15.89 42.37 -31.30
CA ALA A 210 -15.83 41.84 -29.95
C ALA A 210 -15.91 42.95 -28.87
N THR A 211 -16.56 42.63 -27.74
CA THR A 211 -16.65 43.53 -26.57
C THR A 211 -15.29 43.70 -25.90
N TYR A 212 -14.56 42.59 -25.75
CA TYR A 212 -13.16 42.56 -25.32
C TYR A 212 -12.31 41.82 -26.33
N GLN A 213 -11.02 42.17 -26.43
CA GLN A 213 -10.08 41.61 -27.37
C GLN A 213 -8.85 41.05 -26.64
N TYR A 214 -8.40 39.86 -27.06
CA TYR A 214 -7.11 39.30 -26.65
C TYR A 214 -5.99 40.07 -27.33
N VAL A 215 -5.20 40.81 -26.56
CA VAL A 215 -3.97 41.44 -27.05
C VAL A 215 -2.82 40.44 -26.88
N SER A 216 -2.18 40.03 -27.97
CA SER A 216 -0.89 39.36 -27.89
C SER A 216 0.17 40.37 -27.49
N ASP A 217 0.99 40.08 -26.49
CA ASP A 217 2.13 40.91 -26.13
C ASP A 217 3.03 41.16 -27.36
N VAL A 218 3.24 42.43 -27.71
CA VAL A 218 4.02 42.89 -28.86
C VAL A 218 5.41 43.40 -28.47
N HIS A 219 5.81 43.30 -27.20
CA HIS A 219 7.08 43.85 -26.70
C HIS A 219 8.12 42.79 -26.28
N GLY A 220 7.83 41.49 -26.39
CA GLY A 220 8.84 40.44 -26.14
C GLY A 220 9.37 40.40 -24.71
N ASN A 221 8.70 41.07 -23.77
CA ASN A 221 8.88 41.01 -22.33
C ASN A 221 7.49 40.83 -21.72
N GLN A 222 7.41 39.84 -20.81
CA GLN A 222 6.19 39.24 -20.28
C GLN A 222 5.14 40.27 -19.82
N GLY A 223 3.90 40.10 -20.28
CA GLY A 223 2.77 40.94 -19.88
C GLY A 223 2.51 40.95 -18.37
N ARG A 224 1.94 42.06 -17.90
CA ARG A 224 1.57 42.33 -16.49
C ARG A 224 0.86 41.12 -15.85
N ALA A 225 1.49 40.46 -14.89
CA ALA A 225 0.91 39.37 -14.13
C ALA A 225 0.10 39.91 -12.93
N TYR A 226 -1.16 39.50 -12.79
CA TYR A 226 -1.97 39.77 -11.60
C TYR A 226 -1.85 38.60 -10.62
N ALA A 227 -1.13 38.80 -9.50
CA ALA A 227 -1.04 37.81 -8.43
C ALA A 227 -2.25 37.89 -7.48
N ILE A 228 -3.42 37.45 -7.97
CA ILE A 228 -4.61 37.26 -7.12
C ILE A 228 -4.89 35.77 -7.00
N GLY A 229 -4.72 35.22 -5.79
CA GLY A 229 -5.10 33.87 -5.43
C GLY A 229 -6.55 33.81 -4.96
N VAL A 230 -7.22 32.69 -5.22
CA VAL A 230 -8.59 32.45 -4.77
C VAL A 230 -8.61 31.10 -4.04
N GLU A 231 -9.06 31.10 -2.80
CA GLU A 231 -9.29 29.87 -2.04
C GLU A 231 -10.62 29.27 -2.47
N VAL A 232 -10.56 28.12 -3.14
CA VAL A 232 -11.75 27.34 -3.47
C VAL A 232 -11.85 26.19 -2.47
N SER A 233 -12.92 26.17 -1.70
CA SER A 233 -13.29 24.97 -0.94
C SER A 233 -13.99 24.03 -1.91
N TRP A 234 -13.27 23.00 -2.33
CA TRP A 234 -13.79 21.96 -3.19
C TRP A 234 -14.92 21.22 -2.47
N ALA A 235 -16.03 21.00 -3.16
CA ALA A 235 -16.84 19.85 -2.84
C ALA A 235 -16.00 18.65 -3.28
N THR A 236 -15.28 18.02 -2.34
CA THR A 236 -14.71 16.70 -2.60
C THR A 236 -15.86 15.79 -3.00
N GLU A 237 -15.90 15.35 -4.26
CA GLU A 237 -16.71 14.21 -4.70
C GLU A 237 -16.13 12.90 -4.12
N TRP A 238 -16.12 12.83 -2.79
CA TRP A 238 -16.59 11.68 -2.06
C TRP A 238 -17.74 12.18 -1.17
N GLY A 239 -18.73 12.80 -1.82
CA GLY A 239 -19.99 13.11 -1.17
C GLY A 239 -20.69 11.80 -0.85
N THR A 240 -21.27 11.71 0.34
CA THR A 240 -22.34 10.75 0.62
C THR A 240 -23.37 10.88 -0.49
N ILE A 241 -23.52 9.86 -1.34
CA ILE A 241 -24.62 9.83 -2.31
C ILE A 241 -25.88 9.52 -1.48
N ASP A 242 -26.71 10.52 -1.25
CA ASP A 242 -28.03 10.32 -0.65
C ASP A 242 -28.95 9.72 -1.72
N PHE A 243 -29.14 8.41 -1.66
CA PHE A 243 -29.97 7.67 -2.62
C PHE A 243 -31.47 7.88 -2.42
N GLY A 244 -31.88 8.48 -1.29
CA GLY A 244 -33.28 8.61 -0.88
C GLY A 244 -33.99 7.26 -0.69
N TYR A 245 -35.15 7.28 -0.02
CA TYR A 245 -36.01 6.09 0.05
C TYR A 245 -36.64 5.80 -1.32
N VAL A 246 -36.39 4.61 -1.87
CA VAL A 246 -37.00 4.12 -3.13
C VAL A 246 -37.97 2.97 -2.80
N PRO A 247 -39.30 3.19 -2.90
CA PRO A 247 -40.30 2.14 -2.66
C PRO A 247 -40.11 0.90 -3.55
N VAL A 248 -40.55 -0.25 -3.06
CA VAL A 248 -40.60 -1.50 -3.84
C VAL A 248 -41.37 -1.26 -5.15
N GLY A 249 -40.70 -1.49 -6.29
CA GLY A 249 -41.28 -1.35 -7.62
C GLY A 249 -41.02 0.00 -8.31
N THR A 250 -40.19 0.89 -7.75
CA THR A 250 -39.78 2.14 -8.41
C THR A 250 -38.26 2.24 -8.58
N THR A 251 -37.82 3.13 -9.47
CA THR A 251 -36.41 3.45 -9.75
C THR A 251 -36.17 4.95 -9.57
N ASN A 252 -35.09 5.32 -8.89
CA ASN A 252 -34.63 6.71 -8.83
C ASN A 252 -33.55 6.94 -9.91
N THR A 253 -33.63 8.05 -10.64
CA THR A 253 -32.72 8.42 -11.75
C THR A 253 -32.01 9.76 -11.52
N SER A 254 -32.07 10.33 -10.32
CA SER A 254 -31.65 11.72 -10.04
C SER A 254 -30.15 12.00 -10.18
N SER A 255 -29.32 10.99 -10.47
CA SER A 255 -27.85 11.14 -10.51
C SER A 255 -27.18 10.34 -11.63
N GLY A 256 -27.93 9.83 -12.61
CA GLY A 256 -27.38 8.97 -13.68
C GLY A 256 -27.10 7.51 -13.26
N TYR A 257 -27.38 7.15 -12.00
CA TYR A 257 -27.26 5.81 -11.43
C TYR A 257 -28.62 5.41 -10.82
N ALA A 258 -29.11 4.19 -11.08
CA ALA A 258 -30.39 3.70 -10.59
C ALA A 258 -30.23 2.38 -9.80
N TRP A 259 -30.87 2.29 -8.63
CA TRP A 259 -30.90 1.11 -7.75
C TRP A 259 -32.32 0.50 -7.70
N GLY A 260 -32.41 -0.83 -7.55
CA GLY A 260 -33.67 -1.53 -7.26
C GLY A 260 -33.97 -1.50 -5.76
N GLY A 261 -35.07 -0.85 -5.37
CA GLY A 261 -35.40 -0.60 -3.96
C GLY A 261 -35.59 -1.84 -3.08
N GLY A 262 -35.24 -1.70 -1.81
CA GLY A 262 -35.49 -2.65 -0.71
C GLY A 262 -36.83 -2.44 0.01
N SER A 263 -37.22 -3.34 0.91
CA SER A 263 -38.47 -3.20 1.69
C SER A 263 -38.22 -2.47 3.02
N TRP A 264 -39.03 -1.47 3.33
CA TRP A 264 -39.01 -0.78 4.63
C TRP A 264 -39.95 -1.47 5.62
N ASN A 265 -39.41 -1.90 6.77
CA ASN A 265 -40.21 -2.58 7.80
C ASN A 265 -40.75 -1.65 8.89
N GLY A 266 -40.55 -0.33 8.76
CA GLY A 266 -40.94 0.67 9.76
C GLY A 266 -39.78 1.22 10.60
N THR A 267 -38.61 0.58 10.56
CA THR A 267 -37.43 0.98 11.35
C THR A 267 -36.10 0.78 10.62
N GLN A 268 -36.02 -0.18 9.69
CA GLN A 268 -34.79 -0.51 8.95
C GLN A 268 -35.08 -0.79 7.48
N LEU A 269 -34.06 -0.66 6.62
CA LEU A 269 -34.13 -0.86 5.18
C LEU A 269 -33.61 -2.27 4.82
N VAL A 270 -34.45 -3.13 4.22
CA VAL A 270 -34.07 -4.50 3.81
C VAL A 270 -33.69 -4.49 2.34
N MET A 271 -32.40 -4.63 2.02
CA MET A 271 -31.89 -4.58 0.65
C MET A 271 -32.17 -5.91 -0.07
N THR A 272 -32.98 -5.89 -1.14
CA THR A 272 -33.39 -7.12 -1.86
C THR A 272 -32.46 -7.53 -2.99
N VAL A 273 -31.93 -6.60 -3.79
CA VAL A 273 -30.97 -6.86 -4.89
C VAL A 273 -30.13 -5.60 -5.16
N GLU A 274 -28.83 -5.76 -5.41
CA GLU A 274 -27.97 -4.70 -5.95
C GLU A 274 -27.77 -4.97 -7.46
N ASN A 275 -28.27 -4.09 -8.32
CA ASN A 275 -28.07 -4.18 -9.78
C ASN A 275 -27.76 -2.79 -10.33
N PHE A 276 -26.72 -2.71 -11.16
CA PHE A 276 -26.44 -1.53 -11.97
C PHE A 276 -27.33 -1.55 -13.22
N ILE A 277 -27.96 -0.43 -13.57
CA ILE A 277 -28.80 -0.31 -14.78
C ILE A 277 -28.41 0.96 -15.54
N GLY A 278 -27.99 0.78 -16.80
CA GLY A 278 -27.46 1.80 -17.70
C GLY A 278 -26.95 1.15 -19.00
N PRO A 279 -26.63 1.92 -20.05
CA PRO A 279 -26.15 1.38 -21.33
C PRO A 279 -24.89 0.51 -21.20
N ASP A 280 -24.05 0.80 -20.20
CA ASP A 280 -22.79 0.08 -19.94
C ASP A 280 -22.89 -0.88 -18.75
N ALA A 281 -24.10 -1.15 -18.25
CA ALA A 281 -24.31 -1.97 -17.04
C ALA A 281 -23.79 -3.41 -17.14
N ALA A 282 -23.60 -3.92 -18.35
CA ALA A 282 -23.00 -5.24 -18.58
C ALA A 282 -21.48 -5.27 -18.31
N GLU A 283 -20.83 -4.12 -18.20
CA GLU A 283 -19.38 -4.00 -18.01
C GLU A 283 -18.98 -3.85 -16.54
N PHE A 284 -19.95 -3.57 -15.66
CA PHE A 284 -19.76 -3.39 -14.23
C PHE A 284 -20.42 -4.51 -13.44
N SER A 285 -19.69 -5.13 -12.53
CA SER A 285 -20.25 -6.00 -11.49
C SER A 285 -20.19 -5.28 -10.15
N THR A 286 -21.34 -5.13 -9.49
CA THR A 286 -21.40 -4.72 -8.09
C THR A 286 -21.09 -5.95 -7.23
N SER A 287 -20.14 -5.85 -6.30
CA SER A 287 -20.04 -6.86 -5.23
C SER A 287 -21.31 -6.72 -4.38
N PRO A 288 -22.09 -7.80 -4.14
CA PRO A 288 -23.31 -7.74 -3.33
C PRO A 288 -22.95 -7.52 -1.85
N ASN A 289 -22.51 -6.31 -1.50
CA ASN A 289 -21.93 -6.02 -0.19
C ASN A 289 -23.00 -5.95 0.91
N TYR A 290 -24.23 -5.62 0.53
CA TYR A 290 -25.38 -5.48 1.43
C TYR A 290 -26.63 -6.22 0.95
N ALA A 291 -26.55 -7.03 -0.11
CA ALA A 291 -27.69 -7.77 -0.60
C ALA A 291 -28.19 -8.78 0.46
N GLY A 292 -29.44 -8.65 0.87
CA GLY A 292 -30.04 -9.46 1.94
C GLY A 292 -29.84 -8.89 3.35
N ASP A 293 -29.09 -7.79 3.51
CA ASP A 293 -28.87 -7.16 4.81
C ASP A 293 -29.95 -6.15 5.16
N THR A 294 -30.05 -5.90 6.47
CA THR A 294 -30.89 -4.87 7.06
C THR A 294 -30.01 -3.71 7.49
N LEU A 295 -30.16 -2.55 6.87
CA LEU A 295 -29.35 -1.37 7.11
C LEU A 295 -30.10 -0.37 8.00
N ASP A 296 -29.39 0.20 8.98
CA ASP A 296 -29.90 1.26 9.83
C ASP A 296 -29.98 2.58 9.06
N TYR A 297 -31.13 3.26 9.22
CA TYR A 297 -31.47 4.48 8.51
C TYR A 297 -30.60 5.67 8.98
N GLY A 298 -30.04 6.42 8.03
CA GLY A 298 -29.25 7.63 8.31
C GLY A 298 -27.74 7.41 8.53
N GLN A 299 -27.24 6.19 8.29
CA GLN A 299 -25.81 5.86 8.35
C GLN A 299 -25.18 5.75 6.95
N SER A 300 -23.88 6.02 6.87
CA SER A 300 -23.08 5.87 5.66
C SER A 300 -22.49 4.46 5.55
N TYR A 301 -22.59 3.84 4.37
CA TYR A 301 -22.13 2.47 4.11
C TYR A 301 -21.15 2.43 2.93
N PRO A 302 -19.91 1.92 3.09
CA PRO A 302 -18.93 1.82 2.00
C PRO A 302 -19.30 0.70 1.00
N PHE A 303 -19.04 0.87 -0.30
CA PHE A 303 -19.24 -0.19 -1.29
C PHE A 303 -18.10 -0.26 -2.30
N SER A 304 -17.92 -1.42 -2.94
CA SER A 304 -16.91 -1.65 -3.99
C SER A 304 -17.55 -1.98 -5.33
N LEU A 305 -17.05 -1.36 -6.40
CA LEU A 305 -17.39 -1.67 -7.79
C LEU A 305 -16.22 -2.42 -8.43
N SER A 306 -16.51 -3.51 -9.14
CA SER A 306 -15.50 -4.28 -9.87
C SER A 306 -15.82 -4.27 -11.36
N PHE A 307 -14.81 -4.02 -12.20
CA PHE A 307 -14.92 -4.12 -13.65
C PHE A 307 -14.55 -5.53 -14.07
N THR A 308 -15.37 -6.19 -14.88
CA THR A 308 -15.01 -7.49 -15.47
C THR A 308 -14.76 -7.28 -16.97
N PRO A 309 -13.51 -7.35 -17.46
CA PRO A 309 -13.27 -7.23 -18.90
C PRO A 309 -13.93 -8.40 -19.62
N ALA A 310 -14.82 -8.12 -20.57
CA ALA A 310 -15.35 -9.14 -21.44
C ALA A 310 -14.26 -9.61 -22.42
N ALA A 311 -13.80 -10.85 -22.21
CA ALA A 311 -12.95 -11.68 -23.07
C ALA A 311 -11.44 -11.39 -23.13
N ALA A 312 -10.68 -12.47 -23.01
CA ALA A 312 -9.23 -12.56 -22.98
C ALA A 312 -8.56 -12.20 -24.32
N GLY A 313 -7.45 -11.45 -24.24
CA GLY A 313 -6.51 -11.28 -25.34
C GLY A 313 -5.94 -9.87 -25.47
N PHE A 314 -4.99 -9.49 -24.62
CA PHE A 314 -3.99 -8.50 -25.03
C PHE A 314 -2.92 -9.19 -25.88
N ALA A 315 -3.26 -9.38 -27.15
CA ALA A 315 -2.26 -9.41 -28.22
C ALA A 315 -2.64 -8.27 -29.17
N SER A 316 -1.76 -7.30 -29.31
CA SER A 316 -1.90 -6.16 -30.20
C SER A 316 -2.15 -6.62 -31.64
N ALA A 317 -3.40 -6.78 -32.06
CA ALA A 317 -3.83 -6.80 -33.47
C ALA A 317 -5.36 -6.86 -33.63
N THR A 318 -5.95 -5.70 -33.89
CA THR A 318 -6.78 -5.45 -35.09
C THR A 318 -8.09 -6.25 -35.29
N LEU A 319 -9.21 -5.67 -34.84
CA LEU A 319 -10.55 -5.86 -35.44
C LEU A 319 -10.77 -4.81 -36.53
N THR A 320 -10.14 -5.03 -37.68
CA THR A 320 -10.57 -4.48 -38.97
C THR A 320 -11.58 -5.43 -39.58
N ASN A 321 -12.82 -4.98 -39.75
CA ASN A 321 -13.59 -5.10 -41.00
C ASN A 321 -15.04 -4.64 -40.77
N TYR A 322 -15.26 -3.33 -40.89
CA TYR A 322 -16.26 -2.83 -41.83
C TYR A 322 -15.54 -1.90 -42.81
N GLU A 323 -15.86 -2.07 -44.09
CA GLU A 323 -15.08 -1.70 -45.26
C GLU A 323 -14.75 -0.20 -45.37
N VAL A 324 -13.49 0.08 -45.70
CA VAL A 324 -12.88 1.37 -46.09
C VAL A 324 -13.48 1.88 -47.43
N PRO A 325 -13.32 3.16 -47.88
CA PRO A 325 -12.06 3.91 -47.84
C PRO A 325 -12.14 5.39 -47.43
N SER A 326 -11.12 5.79 -46.65
CA SER A 326 -10.74 7.14 -46.20
C SER A 326 -11.63 7.85 -45.16
N PRO A 327 -11.36 7.67 -43.85
CA PRO A 327 -11.94 8.47 -42.79
C PRO A 327 -10.97 9.50 -42.15
N PRO A 328 -11.55 10.57 -41.57
CA PRO A 328 -10.91 11.65 -40.84
C PRO A 328 -11.03 11.48 -39.31
N PHE A 329 -10.33 12.35 -38.56
CA PHE A 329 -10.36 12.54 -37.10
C PHE A 329 -9.80 11.40 -36.23
N GLY A 330 -8.67 11.73 -35.58
CA GLY A 330 -7.99 10.88 -34.61
C GLY A 330 -8.81 10.66 -33.36
N ALA A 331 -9.04 9.38 -33.03
CA ALA A 331 -9.38 8.97 -31.69
C ALA A 331 -8.13 9.16 -30.81
N ALA A 332 -8.23 10.05 -29.82
CA ALA A 332 -7.35 9.99 -28.67
C ALA A 332 -7.64 8.64 -27.98
N VAL A 333 -6.68 7.74 -28.05
CA VAL A 333 -6.50 6.74 -27.01
C VAL A 333 -6.33 7.56 -25.73
N ALA A 334 -7.36 7.62 -24.90
CA ALA A 334 -7.16 7.93 -23.50
C ALA A 334 -6.39 6.74 -22.92
N GLN A 335 -5.07 6.78 -23.14
CA GLN A 335 -4.14 6.26 -22.17
C GLN A 335 -4.55 6.92 -20.86
N LEU A 336 -5.26 6.19 -20.00
CA LEU A 336 -5.30 6.46 -18.57
C LEU A 336 -3.91 6.13 -17.99
N HIS A 337 -2.88 6.75 -18.56
CA HIS A 337 -1.67 7.10 -17.84
C HIS A 337 -2.01 8.45 -17.24
N GLY A 338 -2.65 8.42 -16.07
CA GLY A 338 -2.61 9.59 -15.20
C GLY A 338 -1.13 9.91 -14.97
N PHE A 339 -0.65 11.02 -15.52
CA PHE A 339 0.54 11.67 -14.97
C PHE A 339 0.12 12.30 -13.65
N GLY A 340 0.10 11.44 -12.64
CA GLY A 340 -0.05 11.70 -11.23
C GLY A 340 0.48 10.45 -10.56
N ILE A 341 1.28 10.60 -9.51
CA ILE A 341 1.56 9.52 -8.56
C ILE A 341 0.21 8.81 -8.30
N PRO A 342 0.10 7.46 -8.32
CA PRO A 342 -1.17 6.79 -8.08
C PRO A 342 -1.80 7.34 -6.81
N SER A 343 -2.86 8.15 -6.92
CA SER A 343 -3.45 8.84 -5.77
C SER A 343 -4.31 7.92 -4.90
N ALA A 344 -4.24 6.60 -5.10
CA ALA A 344 -4.82 5.60 -4.23
C ALA A 344 -3.89 4.38 -4.21
N ARG A 345 -3.29 4.11 -3.05
CA ARG A 345 -2.53 2.87 -2.84
C ARG A 345 -3.50 1.68 -2.93
N PRO A 346 -3.20 0.65 -3.73
CA PRO A 346 -4.08 -0.51 -3.83
C PRO A 346 -4.09 -1.29 -2.52
N ALA A 347 -5.20 -1.98 -2.25
CA ALA A 347 -5.32 -2.89 -1.12
C ALA A 347 -5.53 -4.32 -1.62
N SER A 348 -5.27 -5.27 -0.73
CA SER A 348 -5.33 -6.72 -0.98
C SER A 348 -6.69 -7.23 -1.48
N GLY A 349 -7.78 -6.57 -1.13
CA GLY A 349 -9.14 -6.94 -1.56
C GLY A 349 -10.20 -6.12 -0.84
N PRO A 350 -11.49 -6.39 -1.07
CA PRO A 350 -12.56 -5.72 -0.34
C PRO A 350 -12.50 -6.12 1.14
N ILE A 351 -12.76 -5.15 2.00
CA ILE A 351 -12.94 -5.38 3.44
C ILE A 351 -14.43 -5.34 3.72
N VAL A 352 -14.84 -6.14 4.71
CA VAL A 352 -16.19 -6.02 5.26
C VAL A 352 -16.41 -4.59 5.84
N PRO A 353 -17.56 -3.95 5.58
CA PRO A 353 -17.82 -2.55 5.96
C PRO A 353 -17.53 -2.21 7.41
N GLU A 354 -17.74 -3.15 8.33
CA GLU A 354 -17.56 -2.95 9.76
C GLU A 354 -16.09 -2.82 10.18
N LEU A 355 -15.14 -3.20 9.32
CA LEU A 355 -13.70 -3.06 9.54
C LEU A 355 -13.07 -1.95 8.67
N ALA A 356 -13.87 -1.25 7.85
CA ALA A 356 -13.41 -0.16 6.99
C ALA A 356 -12.65 0.97 7.72
N PRO A 357 -13.00 1.37 8.96
CA PRO A 357 -12.23 2.38 9.69
C PRO A 357 -10.74 2.05 9.82
N LEU A 358 -10.39 0.77 9.94
CA LEU A 358 -8.99 0.34 10.05
C LEU A 358 -8.23 0.53 8.74
N GLN A 359 -8.84 0.21 7.60
CA GLN A 359 -8.22 0.46 6.29
C GLN A 359 -8.07 1.95 6.01
N THR A 360 -9.07 2.76 6.36
CA THR A 360 -8.94 4.22 6.24
C THR A 360 -7.78 4.74 7.10
N ALA A 361 -7.63 4.27 8.34
CA ALA A 361 -6.52 4.66 9.20
C ALA A 361 -5.16 4.24 8.62
N MET A 362 -5.04 3.00 8.13
CA MET A 362 -3.81 2.50 7.51
C MET A 362 -3.43 3.28 6.24
N LEU A 363 -4.39 3.54 5.34
CA LEU A 363 -4.15 4.31 4.12
C LEU A 363 -3.74 5.75 4.44
N ASN A 364 -4.45 6.40 5.36
CA ASN A 364 -4.13 7.77 5.79
C ASN A 364 -2.73 7.85 6.42
N TYR A 365 -2.35 6.87 7.25
CA TYR A 365 -1.02 6.78 7.84
C TYR A 365 0.04 6.65 6.75
N LEU A 366 -0.10 5.67 5.86
CA LEU A 366 0.83 5.50 4.76
C LEU A 366 0.93 6.79 3.93
N ASP A 367 -0.19 7.49 3.66
CA ASP A 367 -0.23 8.71 2.84
C ASP A 367 0.50 9.87 3.53
N ALA A 368 0.30 10.02 4.84
CA ALA A 368 0.94 11.04 5.66
C ALA A 368 2.47 10.88 5.70
N HIS A 369 2.96 9.64 5.77
CA HIS A 369 4.39 9.32 5.81
C HIS A 369 5.01 9.02 4.44
N GLN A 370 4.20 9.06 3.37
CA GLN A 370 4.59 8.69 2.01
C GLN A 370 5.10 7.23 1.85
N PHE A 371 4.77 6.33 2.77
CA PHE A 371 5.19 4.91 2.72
C PHE A 371 4.51 4.11 1.61
N GLU A 372 5.27 3.49 0.72
CA GLU A 372 4.74 2.84 -0.47
C GLU A 372 4.09 1.47 -0.23
N ALA A 373 4.39 0.82 0.90
CA ALA A 373 3.80 -0.46 1.24
C ALA A 373 3.70 -0.74 2.74
N GLY A 374 2.63 -1.45 3.13
CA GLY A 374 2.48 -1.97 4.48
C GLY A 374 1.56 -3.19 4.56
N THR A 375 1.67 -3.96 5.65
CA THR A 375 0.76 -5.06 5.97
C THR A 375 0.30 -4.99 7.40
N ILE A 376 -0.90 -5.49 7.68
CA ILE A 376 -1.43 -5.65 9.03
C ILE A 376 -2.14 -6.99 9.16
N ALA A 377 -1.93 -7.67 10.28
CA ALA A 377 -2.76 -8.76 10.75
C ALA A 377 -3.29 -8.41 12.13
N LEU A 378 -4.60 -8.50 12.31
CA LEU A 378 -5.28 -8.11 13.55
C LEU A 378 -6.10 -9.27 14.09
N MET A 379 -5.93 -9.52 15.37
CA MET A 379 -6.72 -10.44 16.16
C MET A 379 -7.50 -9.69 17.23
N ASN A 380 -8.73 -10.13 17.44
CA ASN A 380 -9.52 -9.74 18.60
C ASN A 380 -9.86 -11.01 19.38
N ASP A 381 -9.67 -10.99 20.70
CA ASP A 381 -9.85 -12.15 21.58
C ASP A 381 -9.04 -13.37 21.11
N SER A 382 -7.82 -13.12 20.61
CA SER A 382 -6.93 -14.12 20.00
C SER A 382 -7.56 -14.86 18.80
N ARG A 383 -8.47 -14.21 18.08
CA ARG A 383 -9.08 -14.71 16.84
C ARG A 383 -8.78 -13.74 15.71
N LEU A 384 -8.21 -14.25 14.61
CA LEU A 384 -7.87 -13.45 13.45
C LEU A 384 -9.13 -12.91 12.77
N VAL A 385 -9.21 -11.60 12.59
CA VAL A 385 -10.38 -10.92 11.99
C VAL A 385 -10.02 -10.19 10.71
N LEU A 386 -8.75 -9.83 10.54
CA LEU A 386 -8.24 -9.16 9.36
C LEU A 386 -6.79 -9.54 9.09
N ARG A 387 -6.48 -9.82 7.82
CA ARG A 387 -5.10 -9.78 7.29
C ARG A 387 -5.11 -9.05 5.97
N GLU A 388 -4.31 -8.00 5.85
CA GLU A 388 -4.37 -7.09 4.71
C GLU A 388 -3.00 -6.50 4.38
N GLY A 389 -2.77 -6.28 3.09
CA GLY A 389 -1.65 -5.50 2.58
C GLY A 389 -2.13 -4.29 1.78
N TYR A 390 -1.37 -3.21 1.88
CA TYR A 390 -1.57 -1.91 1.26
C TYR A 390 -0.35 -1.53 0.43
N GLY A 391 -0.57 -0.96 -0.75
CA GLY A 391 0.49 -0.50 -1.63
C GLY A 391 1.07 -1.60 -2.53
N TRP A 392 2.36 -1.46 -2.84
CA TRP A 392 2.96 -2.16 -3.96
C TRP A 392 4.08 -3.12 -3.55
N ARG A 393 4.07 -4.32 -4.12
CA ARG A 393 5.09 -5.35 -3.91
C ARG A 393 6.40 -5.06 -4.64
N ASP A 394 6.40 -4.20 -5.65
CA ASP A 394 7.56 -3.89 -6.46
C ASP A 394 7.76 -2.39 -6.64
N THR A 395 9.01 -2.01 -6.92
CA THR A 395 9.45 -0.62 -7.10
C THR A 395 8.86 0.06 -8.35
N ASN A 396 8.29 -0.69 -9.30
CA ASN A 396 7.65 -0.12 -10.48
C ASN A 396 6.14 0.06 -10.29
N PHE A 397 5.61 -0.27 -9.11
CA PHE A 397 4.19 -0.14 -8.79
C PHE A 397 3.30 -0.91 -9.76
N THR A 398 3.67 -2.17 -10.05
CA THR A 398 2.95 -3.02 -11.01
C THR A 398 2.21 -4.18 -10.36
N THR A 399 2.60 -4.57 -9.16
CA THR A 399 2.10 -5.72 -8.42
C THR A 399 1.61 -5.25 -7.06
N VAL A 400 0.32 -5.46 -6.79
CA VAL A 400 -0.25 -5.19 -5.46
C VAL A 400 0.41 -6.09 -4.42
N ILE A 401 0.64 -5.56 -3.23
CA ILE A 401 1.17 -6.35 -2.12
C ILE A 401 0.21 -7.47 -1.70
N HIS A 402 0.77 -8.62 -1.33
CA HIS A 402 0.07 -9.73 -0.71
C HIS A 402 0.06 -9.55 0.83
N PRO A 403 -1.02 -9.85 1.56
CA PRO A 403 -1.10 -9.67 3.01
C PRO A 403 -0.04 -10.48 3.79
N ASP A 404 0.41 -11.59 3.21
CA ASP A 404 1.45 -12.45 3.78
C ASP A 404 2.88 -12.12 3.29
N ASN A 405 3.09 -11.01 2.58
CA ASN A 405 4.45 -10.57 2.22
C ASN A 405 5.31 -10.35 3.49
N LEU A 406 6.59 -10.66 3.38
CA LEU A 406 7.55 -10.60 4.48
C LEU A 406 8.20 -9.22 4.54
N PHE A 407 8.33 -8.69 5.75
CA PHE A 407 9.05 -7.45 6.04
C PHE A 407 10.11 -7.74 7.08
N ARG A 408 11.26 -7.09 6.96
CA ARG A 408 12.25 -7.00 8.03
C ARG A 408 11.58 -6.44 9.27
N LEU A 409 11.97 -6.98 10.42
CA LEU A 409 11.34 -6.67 11.69
C LEU A 409 12.11 -5.63 12.51
N ALA A 410 13.35 -5.33 12.12
CA ALA A 410 14.24 -4.55 12.96
C ALA A 410 14.19 -5.08 14.40
N SER A 411 14.10 -4.19 15.39
CA SER A 411 14.14 -4.55 16.81
C SER A 411 13.05 -5.50 17.27
N VAL A 412 11.91 -5.63 16.58
CA VAL A 412 10.88 -6.66 16.88
C VAL A 412 11.49 -8.08 16.88
N SER A 413 12.59 -8.29 16.15
CA SER A 413 13.38 -9.55 16.17
C SER A 413 13.84 -9.95 17.59
N LYS A 414 14.12 -8.98 18.47
CA LYS A 414 14.60 -9.23 19.85
C LYS A 414 13.60 -10.03 20.66
N MET A 415 12.31 -9.88 20.39
CA MET A 415 11.28 -10.62 21.10
C MET A 415 11.35 -12.11 20.83
N LEU A 416 11.61 -12.50 19.57
CA LEU A 416 11.81 -13.89 19.21
C LEU A 416 13.04 -14.46 19.92
N THR A 417 14.12 -13.70 20.00
CA THR A 417 15.33 -14.06 20.76
C THR A 417 15.05 -14.21 22.26
N ALA A 418 14.32 -13.27 22.86
CA ALA A 418 14.00 -13.30 24.28
C ALA A 418 13.15 -14.53 24.63
N SER A 419 12.09 -14.79 23.87
CA SER A 419 11.23 -15.97 24.04
C SER A 419 11.98 -17.29 23.81
N ALA A 420 12.92 -17.32 22.86
CA ALA A 420 13.79 -18.48 22.66
C ALA A 420 14.70 -18.75 23.85
N ILE A 421 15.30 -17.71 24.45
CA ILE A 421 16.09 -17.84 25.68
C ILE A 421 15.22 -18.32 26.84
N THR A 422 14.05 -17.72 27.04
CA THR A 422 13.11 -18.11 28.10
C THR A 422 12.70 -19.57 27.96
N LYS A 423 12.35 -20.01 26.75
CA LYS A 423 12.04 -21.42 26.46
C LYS A 423 13.20 -22.36 26.82
N LEU A 424 14.44 -22.01 26.45
CA LEU A 424 15.61 -22.82 26.80
C LEU A 424 15.91 -22.85 28.31
N VAL A 425 15.59 -21.75 29.02
CA VAL A 425 15.66 -21.70 30.48
C VAL A 425 14.63 -22.62 31.12
N ASP A 426 13.38 -22.57 30.64
CA ASP A 426 12.29 -23.40 31.15
C ASP A 426 12.52 -24.90 30.91
N GLU A 427 13.19 -25.24 29.80
CA GLU A 427 13.63 -26.60 29.48
C GLU A 427 14.88 -27.05 30.24
N GLY A 428 15.50 -26.15 31.00
CA GLY A 428 16.69 -26.43 31.81
C GLY A 428 17.99 -26.57 31.01
N HIS A 429 18.03 -26.13 29.75
CA HIS A 429 19.24 -26.13 28.93
C HIS A 429 20.25 -25.07 29.37
N ILE A 430 19.76 -23.94 29.88
CA ILE A 430 20.54 -22.83 30.44
C ILE A 430 19.80 -22.25 31.66
N SER A 431 20.46 -21.35 32.40
CA SER A 431 19.81 -20.56 33.46
C SER A 431 19.97 -19.07 33.21
N THR A 432 19.10 -18.26 33.80
CA THR A 432 19.23 -16.79 33.78
C THR A 432 20.53 -16.28 34.43
N SER A 433 21.11 -17.06 35.33
CA SER A 433 22.41 -16.80 35.98
C SER A 433 23.62 -17.32 35.20
N THR A 434 23.43 -17.95 34.04
CA THR A 434 24.53 -18.49 33.23
C THR A 434 25.47 -17.35 32.81
N LEU A 435 26.76 -17.50 33.12
CA LEU A 435 27.82 -16.55 32.77
C LEU A 435 28.18 -16.70 31.29
N VAL A 436 27.96 -15.66 30.50
CA VAL A 436 27.94 -15.77 29.04
C VAL A 436 29.32 -15.95 28.42
N TYR A 437 30.36 -15.32 29.01
CA TYR A 437 31.73 -15.43 28.51
C TYR A 437 32.24 -16.88 28.60
N ASP A 438 32.20 -17.46 29.80
CA ASP A 438 32.61 -18.84 30.05
C ASP A 438 31.72 -19.83 29.31
N TYR A 439 30.41 -19.58 29.30
CA TYR A 439 29.45 -20.45 28.62
C TYR A 439 29.73 -20.49 27.12
N LEU A 440 29.98 -19.36 26.44
CA LEU A 440 30.23 -19.36 25.00
C LEU A 440 31.64 -19.82 24.66
N GLY A 441 32.65 -19.44 25.44
CA GLY A 441 34.05 -19.77 25.19
C GLY A 441 34.64 -19.08 23.96
N ILE A 442 34.08 -17.93 23.55
CA ILE A 442 34.60 -17.10 22.46
C ILE A 442 35.76 -16.26 23.01
N PRO A 443 37.00 -16.44 22.51
CA PRO A 443 38.14 -15.69 23.02
C PRO A 443 38.07 -14.22 22.59
N PRO A 444 38.54 -13.27 23.44
CA PRO A 444 38.68 -11.88 23.02
C PRO A 444 39.71 -11.76 21.90
N TRP A 445 39.50 -10.82 20.99
CA TRP A 445 40.48 -10.49 19.96
C TRP A 445 41.80 -10.05 20.61
N GLY A 446 42.92 -10.53 20.08
CA GLY A 446 44.24 -10.34 20.71
C GLY A 446 44.50 -11.19 21.96
N GLY A 447 43.54 -12.01 22.40
CA GLY A 447 43.70 -12.97 23.50
C GLY A 447 43.63 -12.39 24.90
N VAL A 448 43.30 -11.09 25.05
CA VAL A 448 43.20 -10.39 26.34
C VAL A 448 41.85 -9.73 26.46
N LEU A 449 41.16 -9.94 27.60
CA LEU A 449 39.91 -9.25 27.90
C LEU A 449 40.16 -7.76 28.09
N GLY A 450 39.34 -6.92 27.46
CA GLY A 450 39.38 -5.47 27.66
C GLY A 450 38.93 -5.05 29.06
N ASP A 451 38.12 -5.88 29.73
CA ASP A 451 37.69 -5.71 31.11
C ASP A 451 37.41 -7.04 31.80
N SER A 452 37.96 -7.23 33.00
CA SER A 452 37.70 -8.42 33.83
C SER A 452 36.22 -8.64 34.17
N ARG A 453 35.43 -7.57 34.25
CA ARG A 453 34.00 -7.62 34.59
C ARG A 453 33.16 -8.35 33.53
N ILE A 454 33.65 -8.49 32.30
CA ILE A 454 32.98 -9.23 31.21
C ILE A 454 32.66 -10.68 31.63
N GLN A 455 33.52 -11.29 32.45
CA GLN A 455 33.33 -12.64 32.97
C GLN A 455 32.08 -12.79 33.86
N ASN A 456 31.57 -11.69 34.41
CA ASN A 456 30.43 -11.67 35.33
C ASN A 456 29.09 -11.42 34.63
N ILE A 457 29.09 -11.23 33.31
CA ILE A 457 27.87 -10.93 32.56
C ILE A 457 27.01 -12.19 32.48
N THR A 458 25.74 -12.06 32.86
CA THR A 458 24.76 -13.15 32.87
C THR A 458 23.76 -13.03 31.74
N VAL A 459 23.09 -14.13 31.39
CA VAL A 459 21.93 -14.13 30.46
C VAL A 459 20.87 -13.09 30.88
N ALA A 460 20.53 -13.02 32.17
CA ALA A 460 19.59 -12.04 32.71
C ALA A 460 20.01 -10.59 32.46
N MET A 461 21.31 -10.29 32.60
CA MET A 461 21.82 -8.94 32.36
C MET A 461 21.67 -8.55 30.89
N LEU A 462 21.91 -9.48 29.96
CA LEU A 462 21.74 -9.22 28.53
C LEU A 462 20.28 -8.98 28.14
N LEU A 463 19.36 -9.83 28.63
CA LEU A 463 17.91 -9.65 28.41
C LEU A 463 17.43 -8.28 28.91
N ASN A 464 17.97 -7.82 30.04
CA ASN A 464 17.63 -6.54 30.67
C ASN A 464 18.44 -5.34 30.15
N HIS A 465 19.18 -5.50 29.05
CA HIS A 465 20.00 -4.43 28.48
C HIS A 465 21.00 -3.82 29.50
N SER A 466 21.57 -4.66 30.37
CA SER A 466 22.46 -4.25 31.46
C SER A 466 23.83 -4.92 31.41
N GLY A 467 24.25 -5.32 30.20
CA GLY A 467 25.52 -6.03 29.97
C GLY A 467 26.78 -5.19 30.22
N GLY A 468 26.67 -3.87 30.40
CA GLY A 468 27.82 -2.99 30.66
C GLY A 468 28.26 -2.14 29.46
N TRP A 469 27.53 -2.17 28.34
CA TRP A 469 27.82 -1.39 27.13
C TRP A 469 26.74 -0.34 26.88
N ASP A 470 27.15 0.83 26.42
CA ASP A 470 26.28 1.92 26.00
C ASP A 470 26.53 2.29 24.54
N ARG A 471 25.51 2.05 23.70
CA ARG A 471 25.58 2.32 22.26
C ARG A 471 25.81 3.79 21.90
N ASN A 472 25.57 4.72 22.82
CA ASN A 472 25.73 6.15 22.61
C ASN A 472 27.05 6.69 23.19
N THR A 473 27.89 5.83 23.78
CA THR A 473 29.13 6.23 24.43
C THR A 473 30.36 5.74 23.64
N SER A 474 31.37 6.62 23.59
CA SER A 474 32.67 6.43 22.94
C SER A 474 33.64 5.72 23.91
N PRO A 475 34.48 4.75 23.47
CA PRO A 475 35.02 4.69 22.11
C PRO A 475 34.35 3.73 21.13
N VAL A 476 33.33 2.97 21.52
CA VAL A 476 32.94 1.76 20.76
C VAL A 476 31.55 1.84 20.10
N GLY A 477 30.60 2.62 20.61
CA GLY A 477 29.30 2.83 19.92
C GLY A 477 28.41 1.58 19.85
N ASP A 478 27.81 1.31 18.67
CA ASP A 478 26.91 0.16 18.41
C ASP A 478 27.53 -0.87 17.41
N PRO A 479 28.59 -1.60 17.83
CA PRO A 479 29.43 -2.45 17.00
C PRO A 479 28.74 -3.45 16.08
N PRO A 480 27.56 -4.02 16.42
CA PRO A 480 26.86 -4.87 15.48
C PRO A 480 26.62 -4.20 14.13
N PHE A 481 26.58 -2.86 14.04
CA PHE A 481 26.48 -2.11 12.79
C PHE A 481 27.83 -1.71 12.17
N ASP A 482 28.95 -1.85 12.89
CA ASP A 482 30.29 -1.41 12.48
C ASP A 482 31.16 -2.56 11.91
N THR A 483 30.51 -3.51 11.21
CA THR A 483 31.18 -4.74 10.75
C THR A 483 32.36 -4.49 9.81
N ILE A 484 32.38 -3.38 9.05
CA ILE A 484 33.52 -3.01 8.19
C ILE A 484 34.75 -2.64 9.02
N GLU A 485 34.58 -1.82 10.06
CA GLU A 485 35.66 -1.42 10.97
C GLU A 485 36.22 -2.66 11.67
N ILE A 486 35.33 -3.51 12.20
CA ILE A 486 35.73 -4.75 12.88
C ILE A 486 36.48 -5.69 11.94
N SER A 487 36.02 -5.82 10.68
CA SER A 487 36.71 -6.65 9.68
C SER A 487 38.11 -6.11 9.37
N SER A 488 38.25 -4.78 9.28
CA SER A 488 39.53 -4.12 9.07
C SER A 488 40.48 -4.29 10.27
N ASP A 489 40.00 -4.04 11.49
CA ASP A 489 40.77 -4.19 12.73
C ASP A 489 41.32 -5.61 12.87
N MET A 490 40.46 -6.60 12.61
CA MET A 490 40.80 -8.01 12.72
C MET A 490 41.55 -8.56 11.49
N ASN A 491 41.76 -7.74 10.45
CA ASN A 491 42.39 -8.12 9.18
C ASN A 491 41.70 -9.36 8.53
N LEU A 492 40.37 -9.32 8.47
CA LEU A 492 39.55 -10.33 7.80
C LEU A 492 39.51 -10.07 6.30
N ASP A 493 39.30 -11.12 5.50
CA ASP A 493 39.02 -11.05 4.06
C ASP A 493 37.53 -11.30 3.74
N TYR A 494 36.68 -11.23 4.76
CA TYR A 494 35.23 -11.39 4.69
C TYR A 494 34.52 -10.49 5.73
N PRO A 495 33.21 -10.21 5.57
CA PRO A 495 32.45 -9.41 6.52
C PRO A 495 32.38 -10.05 7.93
N ALA A 496 32.62 -9.26 8.98
CA ALA A 496 32.60 -9.73 10.36
C ALA A 496 31.28 -10.43 10.72
N ALA A 497 31.36 -11.74 11.00
CA ALA A 497 30.25 -12.53 11.49
C ALA A 497 29.96 -12.20 12.98
N PRO A 498 28.80 -12.58 13.53
CA PRO A 498 28.45 -12.30 14.93
C PRO A 498 29.53 -12.71 15.95
N THR A 499 30.22 -13.84 15.73
CA THR A 499 31.31 -14.28 16.61
C THR A 499 32.56 -13.42 16.51
N ASN A 500 32.85 -12.82 15.34
CA ASN A 500 33.93 -11.85 15.18
C ASN A 500 33.61 -10.56 15.96
N VAL A 501 32.37 -10.06 15.83
CA VAL A 501 31.91 -8.88 16.58
C VAL A 501 32.01 -9.12 18.08
N ILE A 502 31.54 -10.27 18.57
CA ILE A 502 31.65 -10.65 20.00
C ILE A 502 33.10 -10.73 20.45
N SER A 503 33.96 -11.39 19.67
CA SER A 503 35.40 -11.51 19.99
C SER A 503 36.07 -10.15 20.07
N TRP A 504 35.81 -9.27 19.09
CA TRP A 504 36.35 -7.91 19.06
C TRP A 504 35.84 -7.08 20.25
N MET A 505 34.55 -7.16 20.57
CA MET A 505 33.95 -6.46 21.71
C MET A 505 34.48 -6.92 23.06
N PHE A 506 34.78 -8.21 23.24
CA PHE A 506 35.39 -8.71 24.47
C PHE A 506 36.82 -8.17 24.69
N SER A 507 37.47 -7.63 23.66
CA SER A 507 38.76 -6.94 23.79
C SER A 507 38.63 -5.46 24.22
N LYS A 508 37.40 -4.92 24.31
CA LYS A 508 37.12 -3.52 24.64
C LYS A 508 36.67 -3.36 26.11
N PRO A 509 36.86 -2.17 26.72
CA PRO A 509 36.38 -1.92 28.08
C PRO A 509 34.85 -1.84 28.14
N LEU A 510 34.29 -2.05 29.34
CA LEU A 510 32.87 -1.80 29.62
C LEU A 510 32.66 -0.33 30.03
N ASP A 511 31.56 0.28 29.57
CA ASP A 511 31.17 1.65 29.91
C ASP A 511 30.68 1.76 31.36
N PHE A 512 30.03 0.71 31.87
CA PHE A 512 29.53 0.64 33.24
C PHE A 512 29.56 -0.79 33.80
N THR A 513 29.33 -0.93 35.11
CA THR A 513 29.33 -2.25 35.75
C THR A 513 28.11 -3.07 35.33
N PRO A 514 28.28 -4.33 34.88
CA PRO A 514 27.14 -5.17 34.49
C PRO A 514 26.09 -5.27 35.60
N GLY A 515 24.82 -5.15 35.22
CA GLY A 515 23.66 -5.19 36.12
C GLY A 515 23.38 -3.92 36.92
N THR A 516 24.18 -2.85 36.82
CA THR A 516 23.92 -1.61 37.57
C THR A 516 23.09 -0.59 36.80
N THR A 517 23.10 -0.66 35.47
CA THR A 517 22.44 0.31 34.58
C THR A 517 21.78 -0.41 33.42
N ASN A 518 20.59 0.04 33.00
CA ASN A 518 19.87 -0.50 31.84
C ASN A 518 20.02 0.48 30.67
N VAL A 519 20.75 0.08 29.63
CA VAL A 519 20.99 0.85 28.41
C VAL A 519 20.75 -0.05 27.20
N TYR A 520 19.81 0.36 26.34
CA TYR A 520 19.44 -0.39 25.15
C TYR A 520 20.66 -0.83 24.33
N SER A 521 20.74 -2.13 24.02
CA SER A 521 21.92 -2.75 23.41
C SER A 521 21.53 -3.82 22.40
N ASN A 522 21.96 -3.63 21.15
CA ASN A 522 21.89 -4.64 20.10
C ASN A 522 22.93 -5.74 20.35
N PHE A 523 24.13 -5.36 20.79
CA PHE A 523 25.23 -6.28 21.05
C PHE A 523 24.88 -7.35 22.10
N GLY A 524 24.18 -6.97 23.17
CA GLY A 524 23.70 -7.94 24.17
C GLY A 524 22.80 -9.03 23.57
N TYR A 525 21.91 -8.65 22.64
CA TYR A 525 21.07 -9.61 21.93
C TYR A 525 21.82 -10.43 20.88
N GLN A 526 22.89 -9.88 20.28
CA GLN A 526 23.80 -10.65 19.42
C GLN A 526 24.48 -11.79 20.20
N ILE A 527 24.90 -11.53 21.44
CA ILE A 527 25.42 -12.56 22.35
C ILE A 527 24.33 -13.60 22.67
N LEU A 528 23.10 -13.17 22.99
CA LEU A 528 21.98 -14.08 23.25
C LEU A 528 21.68 -15.01 22.06
N GLY A 529 21.82 -14.52 20.82
CA GLY A 529 21.73 -15.36 19.63
C GLY A 529 22.71 -16.54 19.65
N ARG A 530 23.97 -16.28 20.04
CA ARG A 530 24.98 -17.35 20.18
C ARG A 530 24.72 -18.27 21.38
N VAL A 531 24.11 -17.75 22.45
CA VAL A 531 23.69 -18.58 23.59
C VAL A 531 22.62 -19.58 23.15
N ILE A 532 21.64 -19.14 22.35
CA ILE A 532 20.60 -20.02 21.77
C ILE A 532 21.25 -21.11 20.93
N GLU A 533 22.17 -20.77 20.04
CA GLU A 533 22.85 -21.75 19.19
C GLU A 533 23.60 -22.80 20.01
N LYS A 534 24.34 -22.36 21.03
CA LYS A 534 25.10 -23.27 21.88
C LYS A 534 24.20 -24.16 22.76
N ALA A 535 23.12 -23.61 23.28
CA ALA A 535 22.18 -24.36 24.13
C ALA A 535 21.36 -25.38 23.36
N SER A 536 20.92 -25.02 22.14
CA SER A 536 20.08 -25.87 21.29
C SER A 536 20.85 -26.82 20.39
N GLY A 537 22.11 -26.50 20.06
CA GLY A 537 22.89 -27.19 19.03
C GLY A 537 22.42 -26.93 17.59
N LYS A 538 21.54 -25.94 17.37
CA LYS A 538 21.00 -25.56 16.06
C LYS A 538 21.48 -24.16 15.66
N ARG A 539 21.40 -23.83 14.36
CA ARG A 539 21.57 -22.43 13.92
C ARG A 539 20.44 -21.60 14.52
N TYR A 540 20.70 -20.32 14.81
CA TYR A 540 19.73 -19.43 15.43
C TYR A 540 18.37 -19.46 14.71
N ILE A 541 18.35 -19.21 13.39
CA ILE A 541 17.09 -19.18 12.63
C ILE A 541 16.38 -20.53 12.58
N ASP A 542 17.12 -21.64 12.56
CA ASP A 542 16.52 -22.97 12.57
C ASP A 542 15.80 -23.23 13.89
N TYR A 543 16.36 -22.78 15.03
CA TYR A 543 15.72 -22.89 16.33
C TYR A 543 14.46 -22.02 16.42
N ILE A 544 14.53 -20.77 15.94
CA ILE A 544 13.35 -19.88 15.89
C ILE A 544 12.23 -20.54 15.07
N GLN A 545 12.56 -21.08 13.89
CA GLN A 545 11.56 -21.68 13.02
C GLN A 545 11.00 -23.00 13.57
N GLN A 546 11.86 -23.93 13.98
CA GLN A 546 11.47 -25.31 14.28
C GLN A 546 10.99 -25.50 15.71
N ASP A 547 11.65 -24.86 16.68
CA ASP A 547 11.46 -25.15 18.10
C ASP A 547 10.63 -24.07 18.78
N LEU A 548 10.87 -22.79 18.48
CA LEU A 548 10.07 -21.69 19.03
C LEU A 548 8.69 -21.63 18.36
N LEU A 549 8.64 -21.50 17.04
CA LEU A 549 7.40 -21.31 16.28
C LEU A 549 6.72 -22.63 15.89
N GLY A 550 7.50 -23.67 15.58
CA GLY A 550 7.02 -24.98 15.14
C GLY A 550 6.41 -24.99 13.73
N ASN A 551 6.32 -26.18 13.12
CA ASN A 551 5.88 -26.36 11.72
C ASN A 551 4.53 -25.69 11.39
N ALA A 552 3.57 -25.70 12.32
CA ALA A 552 2.26 -25.09 12.14
C ALA A 552 2.27 -23.56 12.22
N GLY A 553 3.32 -22.94 12.76
CA GLY A 553 3.47 -21.47 12.87
C GLY A 553 4.30 -20.84 11.75
N ILE A 554 5.09 -21.64 11.02
CA ILE A 554 6.05 -21.14 10.04
C ILE A 554 5.62 -21.29 8.59
N SER A 555 4.84 -22.31 8.22
CA SER A 555 4.53 -22.56 6.81
C SER A 555 3.17 -21.94 6.48
N ASN A 556 3.11 -21.08 5.46
CA ASN A 556 1.82 -20.68 4.94
C ASN A 556 1.33 -21.64 3.86
N SER A 557 0.04 -21.58 3.56
CA SER A 557 -0.62 -22.43 2.56
C SER A 557 -0.14 -22.17 1.12
N LEU A 558 0.65 -21.10 0.90
CA LEU A 558 1.30 -20.78 -0.37
C LEU A 558 2.68 -21.43 -0.54
N GLY A 559 3.15 -22.17 0.46
CA GLY A 559 4.39 -22.94 0.38
C GLY A 559 5.66 -22.17 0.73
N PHE A 560 5.54 -21.05 1.46
CA PHE A 560 6.69 -20.32 1.99
C PHE A 560 6.66 -20.14 3.51
N LEU A 561 7.78 -19.68 4.07
CA LEU A 561 7.94 -19.48 5.50
C LEU A 561 7.54 -18.06 5.92
N ASN A 562 6.69 -17.95 6.94
CA ASN A 562 6.22 -16.70 7.54
C ASN A 562 7.30 -15.97 8.35
N VAL A 563 8.38 -16.63 8.75
CA VAL A 563 9.49 -16.04 9.52
C VAL A 563 10.79 -16.60 8.98
N ILE A 564 11.69 -15.73 8.51
CA ILE A 564 12.96 -16.08 7.87
C ILE A 564 14.09 -15.17 8.36
N GLN A 565 15.33 -15.59 8.13
CA GLN A 565 16.47 -14.67 8.24
C GLN A 565 16.43 -13.69 7.06
N ALA A 566 16.53 -12.40 7.36
CA ALA A 566 16.61 -11.34 6.35
C ALA A 566 17.89 -11.46 5.53
N ARG A 567 17.85 -10.97 4.29
CA ARG A 567 19.00 -10.96 3.38
C ARG A 567 19.40 -9.54 3.04
N SER A 568 20.71 -9.29 3.04
CA SER A 568 21.23 -7.94 2.85
C SER A 568 21.22 -7.51 1.38
N ARG A 569 21.48 -8.43 0.43
CA ARG A 569 21.52 -8.09 -0.99
C ARG A 569 20.13 -8.20 -1.62
N PRO A 570 19.73 -7.26 -2.50
CA PRO A 570 18.46 -7.33 -3.22
C PRO A 570 18.23 -8.66 -3.96
N ARG A 571 19.28 -9.18 -4.61
CA ARG A 571 19.22 -10.44 -5.37
C ARG A 571 19.02 -11.70 -4.50
N ASP A 572 19.31 -11.59 -3.20
CA ASP A 572 19.24 -12.69 -2.25
C ASP A 572 17.92 -12.66 -1.46
N LEU A 573 17.10 -11.60 -1.60
CA LEU A 573 15.80 -11.49 -0.95
C LEU A 573 14.90 -12.68 -1.30
N SER A 574 14.13 -13.12 -0.30
CA SER A 574 13.06 -14.09 -0.56
C SER A 574 12.11 -13.51 -1.61
N PRO A 575 11.58 -14.30 -2.56
CA PRO A 575 10.58 -13.82 -3.49
C PRO A 575 9.38 -13.17 -2.78
N TRP A 576 9.06 -13.62 -1.56
CA TRP A 576 7.95 -13.10 -0.76
C TRP A 576 8.32 -11.94 0.16
N GLU A 577 9.60 -11.56 0.22
CA GLU A 577 10.03 -10.37 0.95
C GLU A 577 9.81 -9.10 0.12
N ILE A 578 9.35 -8.05 0.78
CA ILE A 578 9.09 -6.76 0.15
C ILE A 578 10.40 -6.07 -0.26
N TRP A 579 10.31 -5.14 -1.20
CA TRP A 579 11.34 -4.15 -1.41
C TRP A 579 11.21 -3.05 -0.35
N TYR A 580 12.32 -2.49 0.09
CA TYR A 580 12.38 -1.41 1.07
C TYR A 580 12.64 -0.09 0.35
N ALA A 581 11.74 0.88 0.51
CA ALA A 581 11.99 2.21 -0.01
C ALA A 581 12.94 2.90 0.95
N ASP A 582 14.05 3.39 0.41
CA ASP A 582 14.95 4.24 1.16
C ASP A 582 14.89 5.64 0.56
N ILE A 583 14.59 6.62 1.41
CA ILE A 583 14.68 8.02 1.04
C ILE A 583 16.17 8.32 0.81
N PRO A 584 16.61 8.70 -0.41
CA PRO A 584 18.04 8.91 -0.70
C PRO A 584 18.72 9.98 0.17
N ALA A 585 17.92 10.87 0.76
CA ALA A 585 18.40 11.86 1.73
C ALA A 585 18.74 11.25 3.10
N LEU A 586 18.16 10.10 3.46
CA LEU A 586 18.31 9.42 4.76
C LEU A 586 19.22 8.19 4.69
N ASP A 587 19.42 7.64 3.49
CA ASP A 587 20.31 6.50 3.26
C ASP A 587 21.19 6.72 2.01
N PRO A 588 22.21 7.59 2.10
CA PRO A 588 23.15 7.79 1.01
C PRO A 588 23.99 6.53 0.78
N LEU A 589 24.42 6.31 -0.46
CA LEU A 589 25.34 5.21 -0.79
C LEU A 589 26.60 5.26 0.08
N GLY A 590 26.79 4.20 0.86
CA GLY A 590 27.97 3.98 1.70
C GLY A 590 28.73 2.72 1.29
N PRO A 591 29.88 2.42 1.91
CA PRO A 591 30.58 1.16 1.69
C PRO A 591 29.68 -0.05 1.98
N SER A 592 29.69 -1.05 1.10
CA SER A 592 28.94 -2.30 1.30
C SER A 592 29.62 -3.15 2.38
N ALA A 593 28.93 -3.39 3.49
CA ALA A 593 29.39 -4.29 4.55
C ALA A 593 29.43 -5.74 4.06
N VAL A 594 28.49 -6.15 3.21
CA VAL A 594 28.35 -7.54 2.75
C VAL A 594 29.38 -7.89 1.67
N ASP A 595 29.86 -6.89 0.93
CA ASP A 595 30.87 -7.07 -0.11
C ASP A 595 32.28 -6.70 0.35
N TYR A 596 32.52 -6.49 1.66
CA TYR A 596 33.85 -6.28 2.21
C TYR A 596 34.81 -7.42 1.81
N PRO A 597 36.08 -7.15 1.42
CA PRO A 597 36.78 -5.85 1.45
C PRO A 597 36.70 -5.05 0.13
N THR A 598 35.73 -5.34 -0.74
CA THR A 598 35.62 -4.62 -2.02
C THR A 598 35.15 -3.17 -1.83
N PRO A 599 35.51 -2.25 -2.75
CA PRO A 599 35.10 -0.84 -2.66
C PRO A 599 33.67 -0.61 -3.19
N LEU A 600 32.82 -1.64 -3.22
CA LEU A 600 31.45 -1.51 -3.69
C LEU A 600 30.66 -0.63 -2.71
N GLN A 601 29.79 0.21 -3.28
CA GLN A 601 28.87 1.03 -2.51
C GLN A 601 27.45 0.46 -2.61
N ALA A 602 26.71 0.56 -1.51
CA ALA A 602 25.34 0.11 -1.40
C ALA A 602 24.54 1.07 -0.50
N GLN A 603 23.22 1.09 -0.69
CA GLN A 603 22.31 1.63 0.31
C GLN A 603 22.37 0.75 1.56
N TRP A 604 22.14 1.32 2.73
CA TRP A 604 22.19 0.60 3.99
C TRP A 604 21.22 -0.59 4.00
N ALA A 605 19.97 -0.41 3.55
CA ALA A 605 19.04 -1.54 3.50
C ALA A 605 19.43 -2.63 2.47
N TYR A 606 20.33 -2.33 1.54
CA TYR A 606 20.69 -3.20 0.41
C TYR A 606 22.17 -3.59 0.34
N GLY A 607 22.81 -3.71 1.50
CA GLY A 607 24.17 -4.24 1.63
C GLY A 607 25.13 -3.33 2.37
N GLY A 608 24.75 -2.08 2.64
CA GLY A 608 25.49 -1.24 3.59
C GLY A 608 25.37 -1.78 5.02
N GLY A 609 24.22 -2.31 5.41
CA GLY A 609 24.04 -3.14 6.59
C GLY A 609 24.23 -4.64 6.29
N TYR A 610 24.79 -5.39 7.25
CA TYR A 610 24.98 -6.83 7.15
C TYR A 610 23.92 -7.60 7.98
N TYR A 611 22.69 -7.69 7.48
CA TYR A 611 21.53 -8.32 8.15
C TYR A 611 21.76 -9.77 8.57
N GLU A 612 22.61 -10.53 7.87
CA GLU A 612 22.98 -11.87 8.31
C GLU A 612 23.73 -11.87 9.65
N SER A 613 24.41 -10.77 9.99
CA SER A 613 25.03 -10.54 11.30
C SER A 613 24.06 -9.94 12.34
N PHE A 614 22.89 -9.47 11.89
CA PHE A 614 21.87 -8.85 12.74
C PHE A 614 20.82 -9.83 13.27
N ASP A 615 20.99 -11.12 12.98
CA ASP A 615 19.95 -12.15 13.09
C ASP A 615 19.14 -12.13 14.40
N SER A 616 19.80 -12.07 15.56
CA SER A 616 19.12 -12.15 16.87
C SER A 616 18.65 -10.82 17.45
N PHE A 617 18.76 -9.71 16.71
CA PHE A 617 18.32 -8.41 17.21
C PHE A 617 17.62 -7.51 16.19
N GLY A 618 17.79 -7.76 14.89
CA GLY A 618 17.37 -6.88 13.80
C GLY A 618 17.13 -7.54 12.44
N GLY A 619 17.71 -8.72 12.21
CA GLY A 619 17.84 -9.38 10.91
C GLY A 619 16.88 -10.53 10.65
N ILE A 620 15.65 -10.46 11.20
CA ILE A 620 14.56 -11.37 10.85
C ILE A 620 13.58 -10.64 9.93
N SER A 621 13.06 -11.34 8.94
CA SER A 621 11.89 -10.90 8.16
C SER A 621 10.70 -11.82 8.45
N ALA A 622 9.50 -11.25 8.60
CA ALA A 622 8.28 -12.01 8.83
C ALA A 622 7.04 -11.40 8.18
N SER A 623 5.99 -12.21 8.00
CA SER A 623 4.64 -11.74 7.68
C SER A 623 3.92 -11.31 8.96
N ALA A 624 2.97 -10.37 8.82
CA ALA A 624 2.15 -9.93 9.95
C ALA A 624 1.38 -11.10 10.59
N ILE A 625 0.84 -12.02 9.77
CA ILE A 625 0.18 -13.23 10.28
C ILE A 625 1.13 -14.18 10.99
N GLY A 626 2.40 -14.26 10.55
CA GLY A 626 3.46 -15.00 11.24
C GLY A 626 3.68 -14.49 12.67
N LEU A 627 3.67 -13.17 12.85
CA LEU A 627 3.80 -12.54 14.16
C LEU A 627 2.54 -12.69 15.02
N CYS A 628 1.34 -12.65 14.45
CA CYS A 628 0.12 -13.00 15.18
C CYS A 628 0.16 -14.46 15.67
N ASN A 629 0.64 -15.40 14.85
CA ASN A 629 0.82 -16.79 15.27
C ASN A 629 1.86 -16.94 16.40
N TYR A 630 2.89 -16.10 16.41
CA TYR A 630 3.80 -15.99 17.55
C TYR A 630 3.06 -15.47 18.78
N LEU A 631 2.28 -14.39 18.67
CA LEU A 631 1.53 -13.79 19.77
C LEU A 631 0.52 -14.79 20.38
N LEU A 632 -0.07 -15.70 19.60
CA LEU A 632 -0.94 -16.77 20.12
C LEU A 632 -0.22 -17.75 21.06
N LYS A 633 1.11 -17.86 20.95
CA LYS A 633 1.92 -18.84 21.69
C LYS A 633 2.80 -18.21 22.77
N TYR A 634 3.17 -16.95 22.61
CA TYR A 634 4.10 -16.26 23.49
C TYR A 634 3.59 -14.87 23.80
N TRP A 635 3.90 -14.41 25.01
CA TRP A 635 3.82 -12.99 25.28
C TRP A 635 4.89 -12.26 24.47
N GLU A 636 4.61 -11.01 24.14
CA GLU A 636 5.60 -10.06 23.65
C GLU A 636 6.93 -10.24 24.42
N GLY A 637 7.98 -10.62 23.67
CA GLY A 637 9.35 -10.81 24.18
C GLY A 637 9.56 -11.70 25.41
N GLY A 638 8.64 -12.62 25.72
CA GLY A 638 8.58 -13.24 27.05
C GLY A 638 8.19 -14.72 27.11
N ASP A 639 7.43 -15.04 28.15
CA ASP A 639 7.04 -16.41 28.51
C ASP A 639 6.07 -17.02 27.49
N GLN A 640 6.04 -18.35 27.43
CA GLN A 640 5.02 -19.06 26.69
C GLN A 640 3.62 -18.78 27.28
N ARG A 641 2.64 -18.51 26.42
CA ARG A 641 1.22 -18.42 26.79
C ARG A 641 0.70 -19.80 27.13
N VAL A 642 0.46 -20.05 28.41
CA VAL A 642 -0.14 -21.30 28.88
C VAL A 642 -1.66 -21.15 28.95
N GLN A 643 -2.36 -22.02 28.22
CA GLN A 643 -3.83 -22.10 28.31
C GLN A 643 -4.26 -22.51 29.71
N GLY A 644 -5.26 -21.84 30.29
CA GLY A 644 -5.74 -22.16 31.64
C GLY A 644 -5.20 -21.25 32.74
N GLU A 645 -4.31 -20.30 32.42
CA GLU A 645 -3.75 -19.37 33.39
C GLU A 645 -4.26 -17.94 33.18
N TYR A 646 -4.25 -17.16 34.26
CA TYR A 646 -4.67 -15.77 34.23
C TYR A 646 -3.50 -14.85 33.90
N TYR A 647 -3.66 -14.06 32.85
CA TYR A 647 -2.70 -13.08 32.38
C TYR A 647 -3.43 -11.80 31.97
N GLY A 648 -2.87 -10.62 32.26
CA GLY A 648 -3.43 -9.34 31.81
C GLY A 648 -2.36 -8.26 31.79
N TRP A 649 -1.98 -7.84 30.59
CA TRP A 649 -0.84 -6.96 30.32
C TRP A 649 -1.03 -6.23 28.98
N ASP A 650 -0.37 -5.09 28.87
CA ASP A 650 -0.34 -4.25 27.68
C ASP A 650 1.13 -4.16 27.25
N TYR A 651 1.44 -4.67 26.06
CA TYR A 651 2.80 -4.68 25.51
C TYR A 651 2.81 -4.14 24.09
N ILE A 652 3.80 -3.31 23.82
CA ILE A 652 4.03 -2.68 22.52
C ILE A 652 5.53 -2.77 22.25
N PHE A 653 5.89 -3.31 21.09
CA PHE A 653 7.27 -3.36 20.63
C PHE A 653 7.41 -2.68 19.28
N TYR A 654 8.44 -1.84 19.19
CA TYR A 654 8.78 -1.12 17.97
C TYR A 654 10.06 -1.62 17.34
N GLY A 655 10.06 -1.63 16.01
CA GLY A 655 11.23 -1.87 15.19
C GLY A 655 11.43 -0.72 14.23
N SER A 656 12.67 -0.20 14.19
CA SER A 656 13.09 0.77 13.19
C SER A 656 14.52 0.48 12.76
N LEU A 657 14.71 0.38 11.45
CA LEU A 657 15.99 0.35 10.74
C LEU A 657 15.79 1.10 9.40
N PRO A 658 16.85 1.53 8.70
CA PRO A 658 16.71 2.04 7.32
C PRO A 658 15.80 1.13 6.48
N GLY A 659 14.81 1.75 5.84
CA GLY A 659 13.77 1.08 5.06
C GLY A 659 12.74 0.26 5.86
N VAL A 660 12.65 0.39 7.19
CA VAL A 660 11.80 -0.49 8.00
C VAL A 660 11.17 0.23 9.19
N THR A 661 9.85 0.13 9.29
CA THR A 661 9.04 0.48 10.46
C THR A 661 8.13 -0.70 10.81
N SER A 662 8.03 -1.07 12.08
CA SER A 662 7.25 -2.23 12.49
C SER A 662 6.71 -2.10 13.91
N VAL A 663 5.44 -2.45 14.08
CA VAL A 663 4.72 -2.43 15.35
C VAL A 663 4.21 -3.84 15.65
N LEU A 664 4.50 -4.32 16.85
CA LEU A 664 3.82 -5.49 17.42
C LEU A 664 3.09 -5.03 18.69
N TYR A 665 1.82 -5.37 18.78
CA TYR A 665 0.94 -4.92 19.84
C TYR A 665 0.17 -6.10 20.43
N GLN A 666 0.10 -6.16 21.76
CA GLN A 666 -0.63 -7.16 22.50
C GLN A 666 -1.23 -6.54 23.78
N GLU A 667 -2.52 -6.22 23.73
CA GLU A 667 -3.31 -5.76 24.87
C GLU A 667 -4.46 -6.75 25.10
N ILE A 668 -4.21 -7.78 25.91
CA ILE A 668 -5.21 -8.80 26.22
C ILE A 668 -5.26 -9.17 27.70
N THR A 669 -6.46 -9.53 28.15
CA THR A 669 -6.70 -10.27 29.39
C THR A 669 -7.13 -11.69 29.06
N GLN A 670 -6.32 -12.67 29.45
CA GLN A 670 -6.60 -14.09 29.30
C GLN A 670 -6.98 -14.71 30.66
N THR A 671 -8.02 -15.52 30.65
CA THR A 671 -8.49 -16.36 31.75
C THR A 671 -8.51 -17.83 31.29
N PRO A 672 -8.76 -18.80 32.19
CA PRO A 672 -8.89 -20.20 31.78
C PRO A 672 -10.00 -20.47 30.75
N SER A 673 -10.98 -19.58 30.64
CA SER A 673 -12.18 -19.76 29.81
C SER A 673 -12.41 -18.69 28.74
N SER A 674 -11.59 -17.63 28.70
CA SER A 674 -11.78 -16.51 27.77
C SER A 674 -10.48 -15.74 27.53
N THR A 675 -10.37 -15.12 26.37
CA THR A 675 -9.40 -14.05 26.09
C THR A 675 -10.18 -12.83 25.66
N ASN A 676 -9.82 -11.66 26.17
CA ASN A 676 -10.44 -10.39 25.81
C ASN A 676 -9.36 -9.39 25.39
N GLY A 677 -9.52 -8.70 24.26
CA GLY A 677 -8.65 -7.59 23.85
C GLY A 677 -8.13 -7.69 22.41
N VAL A 678 -7.15 -6.87 22.05
CA VAL A 678 -6.63 -6.73 20.69
C VAL A 678 -5.15 -7.09 20.63
N GLU A 679 -4.77 -7.78 19.55
CA GLU A 679 -3.39 -8.13 19.24
C GLU A 679 -3.17 -7.88 17.75
N PHE A 680 -2.10 -7.19 17.36
CA PHE A 680 -1.81 -6.98 15.94
C PHE A 680 -0.31 -6.90 15.66
N ALA A 681 0.03 -7.16 14.40
CA ALA A 681 1.32 -6.85 13.81
C ALA A 681 1.10 -5.94 12.60
N ALA A 682 1.79 -4.80 12.56
CA ALA A 682 1.78 -3.87 11.43
C ALA A 682 3.21 -3.63 10.95
N LEU A 683 3.46 -3.82 9.66
CA LEU A 683 4.80 -3.84 9.07
C LEU A 683 4.83 -2.93 7.85
N PHE A 684 5.86 -2.09 7.73
CA PHE A 684 5.98 -1.06 6.69
C PHE A 684 7.37 -1.12 6.02
N ASN A 685 7.43 -0.80 4.73
CA ASN A 685 8.64 -0.94 3.93
C ASN A 685 9.54 0.31 3.95
N GLU A 686 9.25 1.25 4.85
CA GLU A 686 9.89 2.56 4.94
C GLU A 686 10.01 2.99 6.39
N ARG A 687 10.88 3.98 6.61
CA ARG A 687 10.89 4.84 7.78
C ARG A 687 11.14 6.26 7.29
N ASP A 688 10.62 7.26 7.99
CA ASP A 688 10.97 8.64 7.68
C ASP A 688 11.94 9.23 8.74
N ASN A 689 11.97 10.55 8.86
CA ASN A 689 12.83 11.28 9.79
C ASN A 689 12.21 11.50 11.17
N ASP A 690 10.93 11.19 11.35
CA ASP A 690 10.22 11.30 12.60
C ASP A 690 10.60 10.11 13.50
N PRO A 691 11.17 10.37 14.68
CA PRO A 691 11.47 9.30 15.63
C PRO A 691 10.23 8.56 16.15
N ASN A 692 9.01 9.05 15.88
CA ASN A 692 7.75 8.54 16.42
C ASN A 692 6.88 7.78 15.42
N ASP A 693 7.31 7.52 14.18
CA ASP A 693 6.53 6.80 13.14
C ASP A 693 5.78 5.58 13.69
N ASN A 694 6.47 4.76 14.48
CA ASN A 694 5.90 3.55 15.07
C ASN A 694 4.78 3.85 16.09
N GLY A 695 4.94 4.89 16.91
CA GLY A 695 3.94 5.30 17.89
C GLY A 695 2.71 5.94 17.24
N GLU A 696 2.90 6.62 16.11
CA GLU A 696 1.79 7.12 15.30
C GLU A 696 1.03 5.97 14.65
N ALA A 697 1.74 4.99 14.05
CA ALA A 697 1.13 3.78 13.50
C ALA A 697 0.33 3.01 14.57
N GLU A 698 0.90 2.84 15.77
CA GLU A 698 0.21 2.24 16.91
C GLU A 698 -1.08 3.01 17.22
N THR A 699 -0.98 4.32 17.42
CA THR A 699 -2.09 5.18 17.83
C THR A 699 -3.24 5.11 16.82
N VAL A 700 -2.96 5.29 15.52
CA VAL A 700 -4.02 5.30 14.50
C VAL A 700 -4.69 3.94 14.36
N ILE A 701 -3.95 2.84 14.53
CA ILE A 701 -4.52 1.48 14.49
C ILE A 701 -5.40 1.26 15.72
N VAL A 702 -4.92 1.58 16.93
CA VAL A 702 -5.68 1.39 18.17
C VAL A 702 -6.95 2.24 18.16
N GLU A 703 -6.87 3.52 17.79
CA GLU A 703 -8.04 4.40 17.70
C GLU A 703 -9.06 3.90 16.67
N ALA A 704 -8.61 3.35 15.53
CA ALA A 704 -9.49 2.74 14.55
C ALA A 704 -10.18 1.48 15.10
N THR A 705 -9.47 0.69 15.91
CA THR A 705 -10.05 -0.50 16.54
C THR A 705 -11.13 -0.18 17.57
N ASP A 706 -11.02 0.94 18.27
CA ASP A 706 -12.05 1.42 19.19
C ASP A 706 -13.36 1.82 18.49
N GLN A 707 -13.31 2.13 17.18
CA GLN A 707 -14.50 2.42 16.37
C GLN A 707 -15.20 1.15 15.84
N ILE A 708 -14.59 -0.02 15.99
CA ILE A 708 -15.15 -1.28 15.47
C ILE A 708 -16.15 -1.86 16.48
N SER A 709 -17.40 -2.04 16.05
CA SER A 709 -18.49 -2.53 16.90
C SER A 709 -18.83 -4.02 16.71
N SER A 710 -18.19 -4.69 15.75
CA SER A 710 -18.59 -6.03 15.28
C SER A 710 -17.59 -7.16 15.60
N TRP A 711 -16.91 -7.05 16.73
CA TRP A 711 -15.89 -8.02 17.15
C TRP A 711 -16.40 -9.46 17.31
N PRO A 712 -15.51 -10.47 17.16
CA PRO A 712 -15.82 -11.88 17.39
C PRO A 712 -16.61 -12.13 18.67
N THR A 713 -17.72 -12.86 18.58
CA THR A 713 -18.52 -13.24 19.75
C THR A 713 -18.83 -14.74 19.75
N ASN A 714 -19.27 -15.27 20.89
CA ASN A 714 -19.78 -16.63 21.01
C ASN A 714 -21.11 -16.75 20.24
N GLY A 715 -21.03 -16.89 18.92
CA GLY A 715 -22.17 -16.95 18.01
C GLY A 715 -21.83 -16.80 16.53
N GLY A 716 -20.67 -16.21 16.22
CA GLY A 716 -20.24 -15.97 14.84
C GLY A 716 -19.45 -17.12 14.19
N GLY A 717 -18.64 -17.87 14.94
CA GLY A 717 -17.92 -19.04 14.41
C GLY A 717 -16.74 -18.69 13.49
N ALA A 718 -15.90 -19.68 13.20
CA ALA A 718 -14.71 -19.53 12.36
C ALA A 718 -15.03 -19.83 10.89
N ILE A 719 -14.71 -18.91 9.99
CA ILE A 719 -14.88 -19.06 8.54
C ILE A 719 -13.56 -19.43 7.89
N GLN A 720 -13.56 -20.45 7.05
CA GLN A 720 -12.36 -20.95 6.39
C GLN A 720 -12.69 -21.68 5.08
N TRP A 721 -11.71 -21.91 4.21
CA TRP A 721 -11.91 -22.77 3.04
C TRP A 721 -12.14 -24.22 3.46
N GLY A 722 -13.06 -24.90 2.78
CA GLY A 722 -13.37 -26.31 3.05
C GLY A 722 -12.26 -27.29 2.64
N THR A 723 -11.30 -26.83 1.83
CA THR A 723 -10.13 -27.61 1.41
C THR A 723 -8.91 -26.69 1.24
N PRO A 724 -7.68 -27.17 1.58
CA PRO A 724 -6.44 -26.43 1.33
C PRO A 724 -6.02 -26.38 -0.14
N VAL A 725 -6.47 -27.37 -0.93
CA VAL A 725 -6.10 -27.52 -2.34
C VAL A 725 -7.30 -27.94 -3.17
N ALA A 726 -7.35 -27.46 -4.41
CA ALA A 726 -8.30 -27.89 -5.42
C ALA A 726 -7.60 -28.07 -6.76
N SER A 727 -8.17 -28.90 -7.63
CA SER A 727 -7.67 -29.09 -8.99
C SER A 727 -8.84 -29.02 -9.97
N VAL A 728 -8.61 -28.39 -11.11
CA VAL A 728 -9.61 -28.22 -12.16
C VAL A 728 -8.96 -28.37 -13.53
N ALA A 729 -9.69 -28.91 -14.51
CA ALA A 729 -9.20 -28.95 -15.88
C ALA A 729 -9.40 -27.58 -16.53
N SER A 730 -8.47 -27.13 -17.37
CA SER A 730 -8.63 -25.88 -18.13
C SER A 730 -9.90 -25.88 -18.99
N SER A 731 -10.42 -27.06 -19.35
CA SER A 731 -11.67 -27.24 -20.09
C SER A 731 -12.95 -27.21 -19.25
N SER A 732 -12.86 -27.11 -17.92
CA SER A 732 -14.04 -27.20 -17.04
C SER A 732 -14.95 -25.96 -17.07
N GLY A 733 -14.45 -24.82 -17.55
CA GLY A 733 -15.19 -23.55 -17.63
C GLY A 733 -15.35 -22.83 -16.27
N SER A 734 -15.47 -23.56 -15.18
CA SER A 734 -15.46 -22.99 -13.82
C SER A 734 -14.99 -23.99 -12.76
N LEU A 735 -14.65 -23.47 -11.59
CA LEU A 735 -14.39 -24.20 -10.36
C LEU A 735 -15.22 -23.61 -9.22
N THR A 736 -15.85 -24.46 -8.41
CA THR A 736 -16.49 -24.04 -7.16
C THR A 736 -15.73 -24.60 -5.96
N VAL A 737 -15.36 -23.73 -5.03
CA VAL A 737 -14.77 -24.09 -3.73
C VAL A 737 -15.67 -23.56 -2.63
N ASN A 738 -15.96 -24.38 -1.63
CA ASN A 738 -16.85 -23.98 -0.54
C ASN A 738 -16.07 -23.34 0.61
N LEU A 739 -16.62 -22.25 1.14
CA LEU A 739 -16.33 -21.77 2.48
C LEU A 739 -17.13 -22.58 3.49
N VAL A 740 -16.53 -22.83 4.65
CA VAL A 740 -17.09 -23.58 5.77
C VAL A 740 -17.03 -22.71 7.00
N ARG A 741 -18.16 -22.66 7.72
CA ARG A 741 -18.29 -22.04 9.04
C ARG A 741 -18.29 -23.12 10.11
N SER A 742 -17.31 -23.07 11.01
CA SER A 742 -17.14 -24.00 12.12
C SER A 742 -17.40 -23.34 13.47
N GLY A 743 -17.88 -24.10 14.45
CA GLY A 743 -18.30 -23.56 15.74
C GLY A 743 -19.73 -22.99 15.73
N PRO A 744 -20.06 -22.07 16.65
CA PRO A 744 -21.40 -21.49 16.74
C PRO A 744 -21.80 -20.74 15.47
N ALA A 745 -22.99 -21.03 14.96
CA ALA A 745 -23.55 -20.39 13.77
C ALA A 745 -24.84 -19.62 14.07
N THR A 746 -24.94 -18.97 15.23
CA THR A 746 -26.20 -18.36 15.69
C THR A 746 -26.43 -16.96 15.16
N LEU A 747 -25.39 -16.28 14.68
CA LEU A 747 -25.46 -14.92 14.13
C LEU A 747 -25.29 -14.91 12.60
N PRO A 748 -25.88 -13.95 11.87
CA PRO A 748 -25.45 -13.66 10.51
C PRO A 748 -24.02 -13.08 10.53
N VAL A 749 -23.19 -13.44 9.56
CA VAL A 749 -21.78 -13.03 9.49
C VAL A 749 -21.33 -12.75 8.07
N LYS A 750 -20.26 -11.97 7.91
CA LYS A 750 -19.67 -11.66 6.61
C LYS A 750 -18.20 -12.04 6.59
N VAL A 751 -17.73 -12.46 5.42
CA VAL A 751 -16.31 -12.72 5.17
C VAL A 751 -15.96 -12.18 3.79
N SER A 752 -14.80 -11.53 3.66
CA SER A 752 -14.28 -11.12 2.36
C SER A 752 -13.20 -12.07 1.86
N TYR A 753 -13.11 -12.19 0.54
CA TYR A 753 -12.12 -13.03 -0.13
C TYR A 753 -11.61 -12.35 -1.41
N THR A 754 -10.45 -12.80 -1.87
CA THR A 754 -9.82 -12.36 -3.11
C THR A 754 -9.03 -13.51 -3.75
N THR A 755 -8.73 -13.41 -5.04
CA THR A 755 -7.81 -14.33 -5.72
C THR A 755 -6.45 -13.71 -5.95
N TYR A 756 -5.37 -14.47 -5.76
CA TYR A 756 -4.03 -14.06 -6.16
C TYR A 756 -3.44 -15.01 -7.21
N SER A 757 -2.83 -14.41 -8.24
CA SER A 757 -2.06 -15.14 -9.25
C SER A 757 -0.80 -15.74 -8.62
N LEU A 758 -0.55 -17.03 -8.88
CA LEU A 758 0.74 -17.66 -8.59
C LEU A 758 1.49 -17.90 -9.91
N THR A 759 1.26 -19.05 -10.55
CA THR A 759 1.77 -19.36 -11.90
C THR A 759 0.70 -19.26 -12.98
N ALA A 760 -0.57 -19.14 -12.58
CA ALA A 760 -1.69 -18.78 -13.45
C ALA A 760 -1.85 -17.27 -13.50
N ASP A 761 -2.24 -16.75 -14.66
CA ASP A 761 -2.53 -15.34 -14.88
C ASP A 761 -3.99 -15.13 -15.35
N SER A 762 -4.34 -13.89 -15.69
CA SER A 762 -5.70 -13.53 -16.13
C SER A 762 -6.12 -14.14 -17.46
N SER A 763 -5.23 -14.86 -18.17
CA SER A 763 -5.57 -15.68 -19.34
C SER A 763 -6.01 -17.11 -18.97
N ASP A 764 -5.77 -17.55 -17.73
CA ASP A 764 -6.07 -18.90 -17.26
C ASP A 764 -7.34 -18.96 -16.37
N TYR A 765 -7.67 -17.85 -15.71
CA TYR A 765 -8.88 -17.71 -14.90
C TYR A 765 -9.29 -16.23 -14.83
N THR A 766 -10.54 -15.98 -14.44
CA THR A 766 -11.00 -14.61 -14.14
C THR A 766 -10.72 -14.30 -12.67
N PRO A 767 -9.83 -13.34 -12.33
CA PRO A 767 -9.63 -12.91 -10.96
C PRO A 767 -10.94 -12.39 -10.35
N ILE A 768 -11.24 -12.79 -9.12
CA ILE A 768 -12.44 -12.37 -8.41
C ILE A 768 -12.13 -11.96 -6.98
N SER A 769 -12.91 -11.03 -6.48
CA SER A 769 -12.90 -10.59 -5.08
C SER A 769 -14.32 -10.26 -4.65
N GLY A 770 -14.68 -10.51 -3.40
CA GLY A 770 -16.02 -10.19 -2.93
C GLY A 770 -16.25 -10.46 -1.46
N ILE A 771 -17.48 -10.18 -1.02
CA ILE A 771 -17.96 -10.45 0.33
C ILE A 771 -19.02 -11.55 0.26
N VAL A 772 -18.90 -12.56 1.13
CA VAL A 772 -19.87 -13.63 1.30
C VAL A 772 -20.59 -13.46 2.63
N SER A 773 -21.91 -13.34 2.58
CA SER A 773 -22.78 -13.32 3.75
C SER A 773 -23.26 -14.73 4.09
N PHE A 774 -23.13 -15.10 5.37
CA PHE A 774 -23.73 -16.31 5.94
C PHE A 774 -24.93 -15.91 6.79
N GLY A 775 -26.09 -16.51 6.51
CA GLY A 775 -27.24 -16.41 7.40
C GLY A 775 -27.00 -17.13 8.74
N ALA A 776 -27.88 -16.87 9.72
CA ALA A 776 -27.92 -17.69 10.93
C ALA A 776 -28.19 -19.16 10.56
N ALA A 777 -27.51 -20.07 11.25
CA ALA A 777 -27.43 -21.52 11.03
C ALA A 777 -26.81 -21.98 9.69
N GLN A 778 -26.43 -21.05 8.79
CA GLN A 778 -25.74 -21.41 7.56
C GLN A 778 -24.28 -21.80 7.86
N THR A 779 -23.88 -22.99 7.40
CA THR A 779 -22.55 -23.56 7.69
C THR A 779 -21.64 -23.68 6.47
N ASN A 780 -22.17 -23.43 5.27
CA ASN A 780 -21.40 -23.45 4.02
C ASN A 780 -21.87 -22.36 3.05
N ALA A 781 -20.96 -21.91 2.18
CA ALA A 781 -21.26 -21.02 1.08
C ALA A 781 -20.31 -21.28 -0.10
N PRO A 782 -20.82 -21.46 -1.34
CA PRO A 782 -19.97 -21.69 -2.50
C PRO A 782 -19.37 -20.40 -3.05
N VAL A 783 -18.09 -20.45 -3.45
CA VAL A 783 -17.43 -19.43 -4.25
C VAL A 783 -17.06 -20.05 -5.61
N THR A 784 -17.45 -19.40 -6.70
CA THR A 784 -17.23 -19.93 -8.06
C THR A 784 -16.31 -19.01 -8.85
N VAL A 785 -15.24 -19.59 -9.39
CA VAL A 785 -14.23 -18.92 -10.22
C VAL A 785 -14.36 -19.42 -11.65
N SER A 786 -14.38 -18.50 -12.62
CA SER A 786 -14.35 -18.86 -14.05
C SER A 786 -12.95 -19.33 -14.45
N ILE A 787 -12.87 -20.49 -15.10
CA ILE A 787 -11.62 -21.07 -15.60
C ILE A 787 -11.60 -20.89 -17.12
N LEU A 788 -10.53 -20.25 -17.61
CA LEU A 788 -10.38 -19.89 -19.01
C LEU A 788 -9.54 -20.96 -19.72
N ASN A 789 -10.08 -21.50 -20.80
CA ASN A 789 -9.35 -22.44 -21.64
C ASN A 789 -8.57 -21.68 -22.72
N ASN A 790 -7.28 -21.48 -22.52
CA ASN A 790 -6.40 -20.87 -23.52
C ASN A 790 -5.95 -21.83 -24.65
N GLY A 791 -6.47 -23.07 -24.67
CA GLY A 791 -6.25 -24.05 -25.74
C GLY A 791 -4.79 -24.54 -25.88
N SER A 792 -3.90 -24.13 -24.97
CA SER A 792 -2.47 -24.39 -25.06
C SER A 792 -2.07 -25.49 -24.07
N PRO A 793 -1.59 -26.65 -24.55
CA PRO A 793 -0.98 -27.66 -23.69
C PRO A 793 0.22 -27.06 -22.96
N GLY A 794 0.31 -27.27 -21.65
CA GLY A 794 1.36 -26.65 -20.83
C GLY A 794 1.47 -27.25 -19.43
N PRO A 795 2.48 -26.84 -18.65
CA PRO A 795 2.56 -27.24 -17.25
C PRO A 795 1.31 -26.79 -16.48
N ALA A 796 0.99 -27.49 -15.40
CA ALA A 796 -0.10 -27.07 -14.52
C ALA A 796 0.21 -25.68 -13.96
N LYS A 797 -0.81 -24.82 -13.94
CA LYS A 797 -0.72 -23.45 -13.44
C LYS A 797 -1.54 -23.30 -12.17
N GLN A 798 -1.20 -22.33 -11.33
CA GLN A 798 -1.79 -22.18 -10.00
C GLN A 798 -2.20 -20.75 -9.69
N PHE A 799 -3.30 -20.61 -8.96
CA PHE A 799 -3.72 -19.38 -8.28
C PHE A 799 -4.21 -19.72 -6.87
N SER A 800 -4.29 -18.74 -5.97
CA SER A 800 -4.86 -18.93 -4.64
C SER A 800 -6.20 -18.19 -4.48
N LEU A 801 -7.10 -18.81 -3.72
CA LEU A 801 -8.31 -18.20 -3.16
C LEU A 801 -8.03 -17.88 -1.70
N GLU A 802 -8.20 -16.63 -1.26
CA GLU A 802 -7.72 -16.16 0.03
C GLU A 802 -8.78 -15.36 0.78
N LEU A 803 -8.95 -15.65 2.07
CA LEU A 803 -9.79 -14.85 2.95
C LEU A 803 -9.08 -13.57 3.38
N ILE A 804 -9.76 -12.43 3.48
CA ILE A 804 -9.11 -11.16 3.86
C ILE A 804 -9.58 -10.71 5.24
N SER A 805 -10.90 -10.64 5.44
CA SER A 805 -11.49 -10.11 6.66
C SER A 805 -12.80 -10.81 7.02
N ALA A 806 -13.19 -10.79 8.30
CA ALA A 806 -14.49 -11.30 8.77
C ALA A 806 -15.10 -10.37 9.82
N SER A 807 -16.43 -10.21 9.78
CA SER A 807 -17.22 -9.40 10.71
C SER A 807 -18.53 -10.08 11.11
N GLY A 808 -19.38 -9.38 11.86
CA GLY A 808 -20.64 -9.91 12.40
C GLY A 808 -20.44 -10.87 13.57
N GLY A 809 -19.27 -10.83 14.22
CA GLY A 809 -18.88 -11.75 15.27
C GLY A 809 -18.19 -13.03 14.80
N ALA A 810 -17.98 -13.21 13.49
CA ALA A 810 -17.12 -14.28 12.95
C ALA A 810 -15.64 -13.90 13.04
N TRP A 811 -14.80 -14.90 12.82
CA TRP A 811 -13.36 -14.74 12.64
C TRP A 811 -12.84 -15.69 11.56
N LEU A 812 -11.63 -15.45 11.08
CA LEU A 812 -10.94 -16.30 10.12
C LEU A 812 -10.40 -17.55 10.81
N GLY A 813 -10.72 -18.72 10.26
CA GLY A 813 -10.22 -20.02 10.74
C GLY A 813 -8.78 -20.29 10.31
N SER A 814 -8.30 -21.52 10.51
CA SER A 814 -6.91 -21.86 10.18
C SER A 814 -6.66 -22.04 8.69
N GLN A 815 -7.69 -22.42 7.92
CA GLN A 815 -7.58 -22.61 6.46
C GLN A 815 -7.88 -21.30 5.71
N LEU A 816 -6.88 -20.42 5.71
CA LEU A 816 -6.95 -19.06 5.18
C LEU A 816 -6.88 -18.95 3.65
N SER A 817 -6.29 -19.94 3.00
CA SER A 817 -6.29 -20.02 1.53
C SER A 817 -6.53 -21.44 1.00
N CYS A 818 -6.98 -21.50 -0.26
CA CYS A 818 -7.09 -22.69 -1.07
C CYS A 818 -6.28 -22.51 -2.35
N VAL A 819 -5.22 -23.31 -2.55
CA VAL A 819 -4.42 -23.28 -3.78
C VAL A 819 -5.12 -24.10 -4.85
N VAL A 820 -5.46 -23.47 -5.96
CA VAL A 820 -6.12 -24.09 -7.10
C VAL A 820 -5.07 -24.41 -8.17
N THR A 821 -5.03 -25.67 -8.60
CA THR A 821 -4.20 -26.12 -9.74
C THR A 821 -5.06 -26.30 -10.99
N ILE A 822 -4.80 -25.50 -12.01
CA ILE A 822 -5.37 -25.64 -13.34
C ILE A 822 -4.50 -26.64 -14.11
N THR A 823 -5.10 -27.79 -14.43
CA THR A 823 -4.47 -28.86 -15.20
C THR A 823 -4.84 -28.72 -16.68
N THR A 824 -3.86 -28.85 -17.57
CA THR A 824 -4.09 -28.86 -19.01
C THR A 824 -4.04 -30.28 -19.55
N THR A 825 -4.62 -30.52 -20.72
CA THR A 825 -4.46 -31.79 -21.42
C THR A 825 -3.01 -31.92 -21.92
N ILE A 826 -2.28 -32.89 -21.39
CA ILE A 826 -0.91 -33.21 -21.84
C ILE A 826 -1.00 -33.83 -23.25
N LEU A 827 -0.41 -33.19 -24.27
CA LEU A 827 -0.26 -33.81 -25.58
C LEU A 827 0.72 -35.00 -25.49
N PRO A 828 0.42 -36.16 -26.09
CA PRO A 828 1.38 -37.25 -26.14
C PRO A 828 2.60 -36.81 -26.97
N PRO A 829 3.83 -37.07 -26.49
CA PRO A 829 5.03 -36.72 -27.23
C PRO A 829 5.10 -37.50 -28.55
N LEU A 830 5.46 -36.81 -29.63
CA LEU A 830 5.68 -37.42 -30.95
C LEU A 830 7.17 -37.78 -31.09
N ALA A 831 7.49 -39.06 -31.15
CA ALA A 831 8.85 -39.58 -31.34
C ALA A 831 9.10 -39.94 -32.81
N VAL A 832 10.26 -39.55 -33.33
CA VAL A 832 10.73 -39.92 -34.68
C VAL A 832 12.03 -40.69 -34.56
N GLN A 833 12.03 -41.96 -34.98
CA GLN A 833 13.19 -42.85 -34.90
C GLN A 833 13.55 -43.38 -36.28
N ARG A 834 14.85 -43.43 -36.63
CA ARG A 834 15.31 -44.09 -37.86
C ARG A 834 15.38 -45.61 -37.67
N VAL A 835 14.84 -46.39 -38.60
CA VAL A 835 14.69 -47.86 -38.41
C VAL A 835 15.28 -48.70 -39.55
N LEU A 836 15.34 -48.18 -40.78
CA LEU A 836 16.01 -48.79 -41.95
C LEU A 836 16.90 -47.74 -42.66
N PRO A 837 17.72 -48.11 -43.67
CA PRO A 837 18.62 -47.16 -44.34
C PRO A 837 17.92 -45.87 -44.78
N ASP A 838 16.65 -45.99 -45.22
CA ASP A 838 15.86 -44.89 -45.79
C ASP A 838 14.44 -44.77 -45.19
N SER A 839 14.23 -45.15 -43.93
CA SER A 839 12.90 -44.97 -43.29
C SER A 839 12.95 -44.52 -41.84
N VAL A 840 11.91 -43.80 -41.44
CA VAL A 840 11.65 -43.36 -40.07
C VAL A 840 10.33 -43.91 -39.56
N VAL A 841 10.27 -44.23 -38.28
CA VAL A 841 9.03 -44.49 -37.56
C VAL A 841 8.65 -43.25 -36.78
N VAL A 842 7.44 -42.75 -37.03
CA VAL A 842 6.81 -41.69 -36.24
C VAL A 842 5.84 -42.38 -35.27
N SER A 843 5.93 -42.08 -33.97
CA SER A 843 5.14 -42.75 -32.94
C SER A 843 4.70 -41.81 -31.81
N TRP A 844 3.58 -42.13 -31.17
CA TRP A 844 3.04 -41.40 -30.01
C TRP A 844 2.17 -42.32 -29.14
N ALA A 845 1.97 -41.96 -27.88
CA ALA A 845 1.11 -42.72 -26.98
C ALA A 845 -0.37 -42.63 -27.40
N ASP A 846 -1.10 -43.74 -27.29
CA ASP A 846 -2.54 -43.83 -27.63
C ASP A 846 -3.41 -43.27 -26.49
N THR A 847 -3.31 -41.97 -26.22
CA THR A 847 -3.95 -41.28 -25.09
C THR A 847 -5.01 -40.28 -25.51
N GLY A 848 -5.83 -40.63 -26.51
CA GLY A 848 -6.91 -39.78 -27.01
C GLY A 848 -7.05 -39.84 -28.53
N SER A 849 -8.08 -39.19 -29.06
CA SER A 849 -8.27 -39.08 -30.51
C SER A 849 -7.32 -38.02 -31.05
N TYR A 850 -6.27 -38.42 -31.77
CA TYR A 850 -5.34 -37.49 -32.45
C TYR A 850 -5.20 -37.87 -33.92
N THR A 851 -5.11 -36.86 -34.78
CA THR A 851 -4.84 -37.03 -36.21
C THR A 851 -3.40 -36.64 -36.51
N LEU A 852 -2.63 -37.55 -37.09
CA LEU A 852 -1.28 -37.24 -37.58
C LEU A 852 -1.37 -36.36 -38.84
N GLN A 853 -0.67 -35.24 -38.85
CA GLN A 853 -0.55 -34.36 -40.01
C GLN A 853 0.88 -34.27 -40.50
N SER A 854 1.05 -34.01 -41.79
CA SER A 854 2.36 -33.80 -42.43
C SER A 854 2.42 -32.52 -43.26
N ASN A 855 3.61 -31.95 -43.34
CA ASN A 855 3.92 -30.79 -44.18
C ASN A 855 5.37 -30.89 -44.71
N SER A 856 5.62 -30.46 -45.94
CA SER A 856 6.95 -30.40 -46.56
C SER A 856 7.67 -29.08 -46.33
N ASP A 857 6.98 -28.04 -45.83
CA ASP A 857 7.49 -26.70 -45.58
C ASP A 857 6.86 -26.08 -44.31
N LEU A 858 7.66 -25.95 -43.24
CA LEU A 858 7.20 -25.34 -41.98
C LEU A 858 6.81 -23.87 -42.10
N SER A 859 7.25 -23.17 -43.16
CA SER A 859 6.84 -21.78 -43.39
C SER A 859 5.42 -21.66 -43.97
N SER A 860 4.86 -22.78 -44.45
CA SER A 860 3.48 -22.86 -44.92
C SER A 860 2.52 -23.28 -43.80
N SER A 861 1.37 -22.61 -43.73
CA SER A 861 0.26 -22.98 -42.83
C SER A 861 -0.54 -24.19 -43.31
N SER A 862 -0.25 -24.72 -44.50
CA SER A 862 -1.02 -25.80 -45.14
C SER A 862 -0.58 -27.19 -44.67
N TRP A 863 -1.08 -27.62 -43.51
CA TRP A 863 -0.89 -28.98 -43.01
C TRP A 863 -1.96 -29.93 -43.55
N SER A 864 -1.54 -31.07 -44.06
CA SER A 864 -2.43 -32.12 -44.56
C SER A 864 -2.51 -33.29 -43.59
N THR A 865 -3.67 -33.93 -43.49
CA THR A 865 -3.79 -35.21 -42.77
C THR A 865 -2.88 -36.24 -43.44
N TYR A 866 -2.04 -36.90 -42.65
CA TYR A 866 -1.15 -37.92 -43.16
C TYR A 866 -1.99 -39.12 -43.63
N GLY A 867 -1.87 -39.47 -44.92
CA GLY A 867 -2.72 -40.47 -45.55
C GLY A 867 -2.25 -41.92 -45.39
N GLY A 868 -1.10 -42.17 -44.75
CA GLY A 868 -0.61 -43.52 -44.53
C GLY A 868 -1.31 -44.24 -43.37
N THR A 869 -1.29 -45.56 -43.39
CA THR A 869 -1.91 -46.39 -42.35
C THR A 869 -1.14 -46.28 -41.04
N ILE A 870 -1.83 -45.87 -39.97
CA ILE A 870 -1.32 -45.85 -38.60
C ILE A 870 -1.64 -47.21 -37.96
N THR A 871 -0.66 -47.82 -37.32
CA THR A 871 -0.84 -49.07 -36.57
C THR A 871 -0.73 -48.80 -35.08
N THR A 872 -1.61 -49.41 -34.29
CA THR A 872 -1.61 -49.30 -32.83
C THR A 872 -1.16 -50.63 -32.23
N ALA A 873 -0.11 -50.61 -31.40
CA ALA A 873 0.37 -51.78 -30.67
C ALA A 873 0.89 -51.36 -29.28
N ASN A 874 0.53 -52.12 -28.24
CA ASN A 874 0.96 -51.88 -26.85
C ASN A 874 0.75 -50.43 -26.37
N GLY A 875 -0.39 -49.81 -26.71
CA GLY A 875 -0.71 -48.44 -26.32
C GLY A 875 0.12 -47.35 -27.04
N THR A 876 0.79 -47.70 -28.13
CA THR A 876 1.54 -46.77 -28.98
C THR A 876 0.99 -46.80 -30.40
N ASN A 877 0.63 -45.63 -30.92
CA ASN A 877 0.34 -45.43 -32.33
C ASN A 877 1.67 -45.20 -33.08
N SER A 878 1.86 -45.85 -34.22
CA SER A 878 3.08 -45.70 -35.02
C SER A 878 2.82 -45.80 -36.51
N VAL A 879 3.67 -45.16 -37.30
CA VAL A 879 3.70 -45.32 -38.76
C VAL A 879 5.14 -45.32 -39.27
N THR A 880 5.42 -46.23 -40.20
CA THR A 880 6.72 -46.28 -40.89
C THR A 880 6.63 -45.48 -42.18
N ILE A 881 7.55 -44.54 -42.35
CA ILE A 881 7.56 -43.59 -43.47
C ILE A 881 8.87 -43.74 -44.21
N THR A 882 8.77 -44.00 -45.51
CA THR A 882 9.89 -44.04 -46.45
C THR A 882 9.83 -42.76 -47.27
N PRO A 883 10.54 -41.68 -46.89
CA PRO A 883 10.31 -40.38 -47.50
C PRO A 883 10.85 -40.37 -48.95
N PRO A 884 10.02 -39.99 -49.96
CA PRO A 884 10.57 -39.58 -51.25
C PRO A 884 11.32 -38.26 -51.05
N SER A 885 12.37 -38.01 -51.85
CA SER A 885 13.33 -36.91 -51.72
C SER A 885 12.76 -35.60 -51.14
N GLY A 886 13.22 -35.19 -49.94
CA GLY A 886 12.85 -33.91 -49.33
C GLY A 886 12.82 -33.89 -47.80
N ARG A 887 12.41 -32.75 -47.23
CA ARG A 887 12.11 -32.59 -45.79
C ARG A 887 10.62 -32.84 -45.57
N LEU A 888 10.29 -33.56 -44.49
CA LEU A 888 8.91 -33.84 -44.09
C LEU A 888 8.79 -33.63 -42.59
N PHE A 889 7.78 -32.86 -42.18
CA PHE A 889 7.50 -32.49 -40.80
C PHE A 889 6.18 -33.09 -40.35
N PHE A 890 6.08 -33.41 -39.06
CA PHE A 890 4.91 -34.08 -38.47
C PHE A 890 4.40 -33.33 -37.25
N ARG A 891 3.08 -33.37 -37.05
CA ARG A 891 2.44 -32.91 -35.81
C ARG A 891 1.20 -33.74 -35.51
N LEU A 892 0.79 -33.78 -34.25
CA LEU A 892 -0.52 -34.29 -33.85
C LEU A 892 -1.52 -33.14 -33.80
N ARG A 893 -2.71 -33.37 -34.35
CA ARG A 893 -3.85 -32.48 -34.21
C ARG A 893 -4.91 -33.16 -33.36
N SER A 894 -5.30 -32.52 -32.26
CA SER A 894 -6.52 -32.89 -31.52
C SER A 894 -7.75 -32.44 -32.33
N PRO A 895 -8.85 -33.21 -32.32
CA PRO A 895 -10.16 -32.82 -32.84
C PRO A 895 -10.58 -31.42 -32.42
#